data_AF-A0A8H3AZU6-F1
#
_entry.id   AF-A0A8H3AZU6-F1
#
_cell.length_a   1.000
_cell.length_b   1.000
_cell.length_c   1.000
_cell.angle_alpha   90.00
_cell.angle_beta   90.00
_cell.angle_gamma   90.00
#
_symmetry.space_group_name_H-M   'P 1'
#
loop_
_entity.id
_entity.type
_entity.pdbx_description
1 polymer ?
#
loop_
_entity_poly.entity_id
_entity_poly.type
_entity_poly.pdbx_seq_one_letter_code
_entity_poly.pdbx_strand_id
1 'polypeptide(L)'
;MHYGGNSIKLLTGNSHPELAQAVAERLNIPLVPCVVKNFSNGEIDVKISESVRDEDVFILQSGSFDVNDNLMELLILISACKTASARRITAVIPCYPYARQAQKDKSRAPITAKLVANMLATAGADHLITMDLHASQIQGFFDLPVDNLYSEPSVVRYIKMEVRGWQDSIVVSPDAGGAKRASAIADRLGTEFALIHRQKAGGETMQNGVNGSHHVNGVSTNGYVNGSTNGASESSLANGPSNGQQVSDGSERMQLLVGDVKDKTAILVDDMIDTGRTVSLAARLLKENGAKEIYVIVSHGLFAEANLKQLATLPIERLVVTNTIPQSANEAVCEGKLHVLDVSPVLAESIRRTHNGESIMPALGHHQDTTAVRLPHRPSTSSQRKMSTETQQYAFRSQKQLGLVGGLPEFAPIDAFDKPSTTARTCTYSQDGRLFAYIIPEGVYIVDAGTFKVVQAIEVPNIVELAFSPLATFLQTWERPQKLEEGAQHKNLRIWRVADGTEVASFTQKAQEGWAPQYTANESQAIRVVGQDVQVFSPAEWEKGVVDKLRVEGLTSVSLSPAAQNPTIAVFIGEKKGAPATVRIHSLDTLEGAPASQKTFYKADKAVFKWNATGTYVLIFTQTDVDKSNKSYYGETNLYFLSAKGDFDCRVTLDKEGPIHDFTWSPNSKEFGVIYGYMPAKATLFDQRVRTVHEFGSHPINFISYNPQSRLVALAGFGNLAGKIDVYDRRTLAKVTTIDAPNTTWCQWSPCGQFLLTATLSPRLRVDNGVKIWHCTGPLVHVQLEEELYQVAWQPLPAGTAPAFAQTLPQAPAPTSSVALLAPAKPAAAKPAGAYRPPGARGLATPSIFKREDEGGAAYVSSNGTSTNHPQPYRPGRGGGPRHVPGAPSPGPSPSPKPGQGKKKGKKDKEKQEVVVPEPEPEPAPAAPAEPDPAAKKIRNLSKKLKAIDELKQKLARGDKLEVTQMQKIEAENEIRKELAALEAQA
;
A
#
# COMPACT_ATOMS: atom_id res chain seq x y z
N MET A 1 30.80 -31.27 22.33
CA MET A 1 30.35 -30.95 20.96
C MET A 1 29.30 -29.85 21.09
N HIS A 2 29.57 -28.63 20.63
CA HIS A 2 28.57 -27.56 20.58
C HIS A 2 27.97 -27.50 19.18
N TYR A 3 26.63 -27.57 19.08
CA TYR A 3 25.93 -27.22 17.85
C TYR A 3 25.97 -25.70 17.69
N GLY A 4 26.53 -25.22 16.58
CA GLY A 4 26.65 -23.79 16.29
C GLY A 4 25.33 -23.20 15.79
N GLY A 5 24.53 -22.68 16.71
CA GLY A 5 23.43 -21.76 16.42
C GLY A 5 23.66 -20.44 17.16
N ASN A 6 23.34 -19.32 16.51
CA ASN A 6 23.48 -17.97 17.07
C ASN A 6 22.49 -17.78 18.23
N SER A 7 22.82 -16.91 19.18
CA SER A 7 22.11 -16.75 20.46
C SER A 7 21.34 -15.44 20.58
N ILE A 8 20.48 -15.36 21.60
CA ILE A 8 19.75 -14.13 21.97
C ILE A 8 20.62 -13.31 22.92
N LYS A 9 20.88 -12.04 22.57
CA LYS A 9 21.51 -11.04 23.44
C LYS A 9 20.49 -9.94 23.78
N LEU A 10 20.03 -9.91 25.03
CA LEU A 10 19.11 -8.87 25.52
C LEU A 10 19.89 -7.74 26.20
N LEU A 11 19.69 -6.50 25.73
CA LEU A 11 20.27 -5.27 26.26
C LEU A 11 19.14 -4.34 26.73
N THR A 12 19.48 -3.39 27.61
CA THR A 12 18.59 -2.30 28.03
C THR A 12 19.40 -1.01 28.21
N GLY A 13 18.74 0.13 28.03
CA GLY A 13 19.20 1.40 28.58
C GLY A 13 18.58 1.64 29.97
N ASN A 14 18.49 2.90 30.37
CA ASN A 14 18.04 3.31 31.70
C ASN A 14 16.51 3.38 31.86
N SER A 15 15.72 3.26 30.79
CA SER A 15 14.26 3.51 30.84
C SER A 15 13.46 2.53 31.72
N HIS A 16 13.73 1.22 31.65
CA HIS A 16 13.06 0.21 32.47
C HIS A 16 13.89 -1.08 32.69
N PRO A 17 15.01 -1.02 33.44
CA PRO A 17 15.86 -2.19 33.69
C PRO A 17 15.12 -3.36 34.36
N GLU A 18 14.17 -3.08 35.24
CA GLU A 18 13.33 -4.10 35.92
C GLU A 18 12.53 -4.96 34.93
N LEU A 19 11.95 -4.35 33.89
CA LEU A 19 11.22 -5.09 32.84
C LEU A 19 12.17 -5.91 31.98
N ALA A 20 13.34 -5.36 31.64
CA ALA A 20 14.37 -6.08 30.89
C ALA A 20 14.86 -7.32 31.67
N GLN A 21 15.05 -7.19 32.99
CA GLN A 21 15.41 -8.30 33.88
C GLN A 21 14.29 -9.35 33.96
N ALA A 22 13.03 -8.94 34.13
CA ALA A 22 11.88 -9.85 34.14
C ALA A 22 11.68 -10.61 32.81
N VAL A 23 12.06 -10.01 31.68
CA VAL A 23 12.10 -10.65 30.36
C VAL A 23 13.30 -11.60 30.23
N ALA A 24 14.49 -11.19 30.69
CA ALA A 24 15.70 -12.02 30.70
C ALA A 24 15.51 -13.34 31.48
N GLU A 25 14.92 -13.25 32.67
CA GLU A 25 14.60 -14.42 33.52
C GLU A 25 13.64 -15.39 32.85
N ARG A 26 12.62 -14.90 32.14
CA ARG A 26 11.65 -15.73 31.40
C ARG A 26 12.25 -16.38 30.14
N LEU A 27 13.21 -15.70 29.52
CA LEU A 27 14.00 -16.26 28.42
C LEU A 27 15.11 -17.22 28.92
N ASN A 28 15.36 -17.27 30.23
CA ASN A 28 16.46 -18.00 30.86
C ASN A 28 17.84 -17.62 30.29
N ILE A 29 18.06 -16.32 30.07
CA ILE A 29 19.32 -15.73 29.61
C ILE A 29 19.79 -14.62 30.56
N PRO A 30 21.10 -14.37 30.70
CA PRO A 30 21.58 -13.19 31.40
C PRO A 30 21.32 -11.92 30.56
N LEU A 31 20.98 -10.82 31.23
CA LEU A 31 20.95 -9.48 30.65
C LEU A 31 22.39 -9.03 30.36
N VAL A 32 22.66 -8.53 29.15
CA VAL A 32 24.01 -8.10 28.76
C VAL A 32 24.40 -6.83 29.54
N PRO A 33 25.56 -6.80 30.23
CA PRO A 33 25.95 -5.63 31.00
C PRO A 33 26.24 -4.41 30.11
N CYS A 34 25.35 -3.43 30.15
CA CYS A 34 25.49 -2.14 29.47
C CYS A 34 25.74 -1.04 30.50
N VAL A 35 26.76 -0.20 30.25
CA VAL A 35 26.99 1.03 31.01
C VAL A 35 26.43 2.19 30.20
N VAL A 36 25.39 2.84 30.71
CA VAL A 36 24.78 4.02 30.10
C VAL A 36 24.81 5.17 31.11
N LYS A 37 25.48 6.27 30.78
CA LYS A 37 25.73 7.41 31.69
C LYS A 37 25.72 8.72 30.94
N ASN A 38 25.28 9.79 31.60
CA ASN A 38 25.43 11.16 31.07
C ASN A 38 26.78 11.76 31.49
N PHE A 39 27.45 12.43 30.57
CA PHE A 39 28.53 13.36 30.84
C PHE A 39 28.01 14.63 31.54
N SER A 40 28.90 15.43 32.12
CA SER A 40 28.53 16.66 32.85
C SER A 40 27.90 17.76 31.98
N ASN A 41 27.92 17.62 30.65
CA ASN A 41 27.26 18.48 29.67
C ASN A 41 25.90 17.93 29.19
N GLY A 42 25.47 16.75 29.66
CA GLY A 42 24.23 16.08 29.27
C GLY A 42 24.37 15.05 28.13
N GLU A 43 25.53 14.96 27.45
CA GLU A 43 25.75 13.95 26.41
C GLU A 43 25.76 12.52 26.96
N ILE A 44 25.29 11.54 26.19
CA ILE A 44 25.11 10.15 26.63
C ILE A 44 26.31 9.29 26.19
N ASP A 45 26.95 8.63 27.14
CA ASP A 45 27.99 7.60 26.96
C ASP A 45 27.36 6.21 27.10
N VAL A 46 27.54 5.35 26.08
CA VAL A 46 27.07 3.96 26.06
C VAL A 46 28.23 3.02 25.82
N LYS A 47 28.39 2.01 26.69
CA LYS A 47 29.37 0.93 26.53
C LYS A 47 28.72 -0.43 26.76
N ILE A 48 28.81 -1.31 25.77
CA ILE A 48 28.38 -2.71 25.85
C ILE A 48 29.57 -3.54 26.34
N SER A 49 29.42 -4.31 27.42
CA SER A 49 30.55 -4.99 28.07
C SER A 49 30.89 -6.36 27.46
N GLU A 50 30.05 -6.88 26.56
CA GLU A 50 30.23 -8.18 25.89
C GLU A 50 30.21 -8.03 24.36
N SER A 51 30.74 -9.03 23.66
CA SER A 51 30.58 -9.14 22.20
C SER A 51 29.13 -9.46 21.84
N VAL A 52 28.59 -8.70 20.89
CA VAL A 52 27.29 -8.94 20.23
C VAL A 52 27.44 -9.32 18.75
N ARG A 53 28.68 -9.58 18.28
CA ARG A 53 28.98 -9.90 16.88
C ARG A 53 28.32 -11.21 16.47
N ASP A 54 27.64 -11.19 15.32
CA ASP A 54 26.88 -12.31 14.74
C ASP A 54 25.74 -12.86 15.65
N GLU A 55 25.39 -12.17 16.74
CA GLU A 55 24.27 -12.55 17.61
C GLU A 55 22.97 -11.84 17.20
N ASP A 56 21.82 -12.37 17.62
CA ASP A 56 20.54 -11.66 17.53
C ASP A 56 20.37 -10.77 18.77
N VAL A 57 20.41 -9.47 18.54
CA VAL A 57 20.37 -8.45 19.59
C VAL A 57 18.95 -7.91 19.74
N PHE A 58 18.45 -7.92 20.96
CA PHE A 58 17.20 -7.30 21.36
C PHE A 58 17.51 -6.16 22.34
N ILE A 59 17.06 -4.95 22.04
CA ILE A 59 17.31 -3.78 22.90
C ILE A 59 15.98 -3.31 23.46
N LEU A 60 15.73 -3.61 24.75
CA LEU A 60 14.52 -3.19 25.44
C LEU A 60 14.70 -1.77 25.99
N GLN A 61 13.88 -0.84 25.52
CA GLN A 61 13.85 0.53 26.01
C GLN A 61 12.46 1.13 25.80
N SER A 62 11.83 1.67 26.85
CA SER A 62 10.51 2.30 26.77
C SER A 62 10.58 3.82 26.72
N GLY A 63 9.59 4.47 26.09
CA GLY A 63 9.45 5.92 26.04
C GLY A 63 8.85 6.50 27.33
N SER A 64 9.58 6.41 28.45
CA SER A 64 9.16 6.86 29.78
C SER A 64 9.92 8.11 30.26
N PHE A 65 9.29 8.93 31.11
CA PHE A 65 9.85 10.11 31.81
C PHE A 65 10.70 11.02 30.90
N ASP A 66 12.02 10.84 30.87
CA ASP A 66 12.95 11.53 29.97
C ASP A 66 12.93 10.91 28.55
N VAL A 67 11.79 11.09 27.87
CA VAL A 67 11.48 10.47 26.57
C VAL A 67 12.55 10.72 25.49
N ASN A 68 13.18 11.90 25.50
CA ASN A 68 14.22 12.26 24.53
C ASN A 68 15.54 11.55 24.79
N ASP A 69 15.98 11.53 26.04
CA ASP A 69 17.24 10.92 26.43
C ASP A 69 17.14 9.40 26.27
N ASN A 70 16.03 8.79 26.71
CA ASN A 70 15.75 7.36 26.51
C ASN A 70 15.72 6.96 25.01
N LEU A 71 15.20 7.83 24.13
CA LEU A 71 15.25 7.63 22.68
C LEU A 71 16.68 7.76 22.14
N MET A 72 17.46 8.74 22.61
CA MET A 72 18.86 8.90 22.19
C MET A 72 19.74 7.75 22.69
N GLU A 73 19.57 7.28 23.93
CA GLU A 73 20.20 6.06 24.46
C GLU A 73 19.93 4.86 23.54
N LEU A 74 18.68 4.64 23.13
CA LEU A 74 18.29 3.55 22.23
C LEU A 74 18.96 3.67 20.86
N LEU A 75 18.98 4.87 20.26
CA LEU A 75 19.62 5.11 18.97
C LEU A 75 21.14 4.88 19.04
N ILE A 76 21.79 5.25 20.15
CA ILE A 76 23.22 4.99 20.39
C ILE A 76 23.47 3.49 20.60
N LEU A 77 22.65 2.79 21.37
CA LEU A 77 22.72 1.33 21.58
C LEU A 77 22.59 0.57 20.25
N ILE A 78 21.61 0.93 19.41
CA ILE A 78 21.42 0.36 18.07
C ILE A 78 22.68 0.59 17.21
N SER A 79 23.18 1.83 17.15
CA SER A 79 24.36 2.20 16.37
C SER A 79 25.63 1.46 16.85
N ALA A 80 25.79 1.28 18.16
CA ALA A 80 26.87 0.51 18.75
C ALA A 80 26.81 -0.98 18.36
N CYS A 81 25.62 -1.60 18.43
CA CYS A 81 25.42 -3.00 18.04
C CYS A 81 25.68 -3.21 16.54
N LYS A 82 25.25 -2.27 15.69
CA LYS A 82 25.52 -2.28 14.25
C LYS A 82 27.00 -2.19 13.95
N THR A 83 27.71 -1.30 14.63
CA THR A 83 29.17 -1.13 14.51
C THR A 83 29.92 -2.36 15.02
N ALA A 84 29.42 -3.03 16.06
CA ALA A 84 29.94 -4.30 16.57
C ALA A 84 29.67 -5.51 15.64
N SER A 85 28.91 -5.31 14.55
CA SER A 85 28.51 -6.35 13.59
C SER A 85 27.58 -7.42 14.18
N ALA A 86 26.55 -6.98 14.94
CA ALA A 86 25.41 -7.83 15.27
C ALA A 86 24.72 -8.36 14.00
N ARG A 87 24.13 -9.57 14.09
CA ARG A 87 23.47 -10.22 12.94
C ARG A 87 22.11 -9.60 12.63
N ARG A 88 21.37 -9.28 13.68
CA ARG A 88 20.06 -8.63 13.64
C ARG A 88 19.88 -7.78 14.88
N ILE A 89 19.33 -6.58 14.74
CA ILE A 89 19.03 -5.66 15.85
C ILE A 89 17.52 -5.42 15.89
N THR A 90 16.87 -5.99 16.89
CA THR A 90 15.45 -5.78 17.19
C THR A 90 15.32 -4.74 18.29
N ALA A 91 14.73 -3.58 17.98
CA ALA A 91 14.30 -2.65 19.02
C ALA A 91 13.05 -3.21 19.71
N VAL A 92 13.01 -3.22 21.03
CA VAL A 92 11.84 -3.63 21.81
C VAL A 92 11.38 -2.41 22.60
N ILE A 93 10.30 -1.77 22.15
CA ILE A 93 9.82 -0.48 22.65
C ILE A 93 8.39 -0.63 23.17
N PRO A 94 8.19 -1.04 24.45
CA PRO A 94 6.87 -1.37 24.98
C PRO A 94 5.89 -0.19 24.95
N CYS A 95 6.33 1.04 25.26
CA CYS A 95 5.58 2.27 24.99
C CYS A 95 6.33 3.12 23.95
N TYR A 96 5.74 3.28 22.76
CA TYR A 96 6.39 3.98 21.65
C TYR A 96 6.42 5.52 21.87
N PRO A 97 7.60 6.16 21.86
CA PRO A 97 7.70 7.60 22.10
C PRO A 97 7.09 8.40 20.95
N TYR A 98 6.55 9.58 21.27
CA TYR A 98 5.85 10.47 20.32
C TYR A 98 4.59 9.89 19.64
N ALA A 99 4.05 8.75 20.09
CA ALA A 99 2.88 8.09 19.48
C ALA A 99 1.63 9.00 19.33
N ARG A 100 1.44 9.99 20.21
CA ARG A 100 0.38 11.00 20.12
C ARG A 100 0.50 11.94 18.92
N GLN A 101 1.70 12.10 18.37
CA GLN A 101 2.00 12.99 17.22
C GLN A 101 2.06 12.19 15.91
N ALA A 102 1.08 11.29 15.73
CA ALA A 102 0.95 10.42 14.57
C ALA A 102 0.08 11.01 13.45
N GLN A 103 -0.64 12.10 13.69
CA GLN A 103 -1.50 12.74 12.69
C GLN A 103 -1.23 14.25 12.59
N LYS A 104 -1.67 14.85 11.49
CA LYS A 104 -1.48 16.27 11.19
C LYS A 104 -2.70 17.07 11.66
N ASP A 105 -2.76 17.32 12.96
CA ASP A 105 -3.92 17.97 13.62
C ASP A 105 -4.16 19.42 13.17
N LYS A 106 -3.11 20.08 12.65
CA LYS A 106 -3.15 21.48 12.18
C LYS A 106 -2.32 21.63 10.91
N SER A 107 -2.65 22.64 10.10
CA SER A 107 -1.80 23.03 8.97
C SER A 107 -0.38 23.35 9.46
N ARG A 108 0.63 22.80 8.77
CA ARG A 108 2.07 22.87 9.11
C ARG A 108 2.54 22.13 10.38
N ALA A 109 1.70 21.33 11.05
CA ALA A 109 2.18 20.43 12.12
C ALA A 109 3.05 19.27 11.57
N PRO A 110 4.14 18.86 12.26
CA PRO A 110 4.95 17.69 11.90
C PRO A 110 4.28 16.38 12.35
N ILE A 111 4.69 15.26 11.74
CA ILE A 111 4.31 13.90 12.17
C ILE A 111 5.53 13.28 12.89
N THR A 112 5.71 13.65 14.15
CA THR A 112 6.92 13.31 14.91
C THR A 112 7.08 11.80 15.12
N ALA A 113 5.98 11.04 15.20
CA ALA A 113 6.04 9.58 15.22
C ALA A 113 6.72 8.96 13.97
N LYS A 114 6.54 9.54 12.77
CA LYS A 114 7.27 9.10 11.56
C LYS A 114 8.74 9.53 11.59
N LEU A 115 9.08 10.66 12.22
CA LEU A 115 10.47 11.05 12.43
C LEU A 115 11.19 10.03 13.32
N VAL A 116 10.60 9.63 14.44
CA VAL A 116 11.14 8.58 15.33
C VAL A 116 11.33 7.26 14.59
N ALA A 117 10.34 6.82 13.81
CA ALA A 117 10.43 5.59 13.02
C ALA A 117 11.61 5.63 12.03
N ASN A 118 11.77 6.74 11.31
CA ASN A 118 12.90 6.96 10.41
C ASN A 118 14.25 6.97 11.15
N MET A 119 14.33 7.55 12.36
CA MET A 119 15.56 7.58 13.15
C MET A 119 15.98 6.17 13.59
N LEU A 120 15.05 5.34 14.05
CA LEU A 120 15.33 3.94 14.45
C LEU A 120 15.86 3.11 13.27
N ALA A 121 15.22 3.21 12.10
CA ALA A 121 15.70 2.56 10.88
C ALA A 121 17.07 3.09 10.43
N THR A 122 17.31 4.41 10.53
CA THR A 122 18.58 5.04 10.14
C THR A 122 19.73 4.63 11.07
N ALA A 123 19.50 4.59 12.39
CA ALA A 123 20.45 4.05 13.36
C ALA A 123 20.80 2.59 13.02
N GLY A 124 19.83 1.83 12.53
CA GLY A 124 20.00 0.47 12.00
C GLY A 124 19.33 -0.61 12.83
N ALA A 125 18.14 -0.35 13.37
CA ALA A 125 17.25 -1.43 13.74
C ALA A 125 16.78 -2.16 12.47
N ASP A 126 16.84 -3.49 12.49
CA ASP A 126 16.29 -4.35 11.43
C ASP A 126 14.82 -4.70 11.69
N HIS A 127 14.37 -4.54 12.94
CA HIS A 127 13.07 -4.99 13.41
C HIS A 127 12.59 -4.18 14.63
N LEU A 128 11.28 -4.06 14.82
CA LEU A 128 10.67 -3.43 15.99
C LEU A 128 9.59 -4.32 16.61
N ILE A 129 9.68 -4.56 17.92
CA ILE A 129 8.60 -5.08 18.76
C ILE A 129 8.07 -3.92 19.61
N THR A 130 6.76 -3.70 19.64
CA THR A 130 6.11 -2.66 20.45
C THR A 130 4.77 -3.16 20.98
N MET A 131 4.07 -2.40 21.83
CA MET A 131 2.76 -2.79 22.36
C MET A 131 1.76 -1.64 22.26
N ASP A 132 0.50 -1.99 21.92
CA ASP A 132 -0.69 -1.14 21.99
C ASP A 132 -0.60 0.28 21.40
N LEU A 133 0.15 0.45 20.30
CA LEU A 133 0.31 1.72 19.58
C LEU A 133 -0.96 2.60 19.54
N HIS A 134 -0.83 3.85 19.99
CA HIS A 134 -1.89 4.85 20.09
C HIS A 134 -2.73 5.01 18.81
N ALA A 135 -2.05 5.03 17.67
CA ALA A 135 -2.65 5.09 16.36
C ALA A 135 -2.12 3.93 15.53
N SER A 136 -3.00 3.03 15.07
CA SER A 136 -2.63 1.88 14.23
C SER A 136 -1.83 2.27 12.97
N GLN A 137 -2.02 3.50 12.47
CA GLN A 137 -1.26 4.08 11.36
C GLN A 137 0.25 4.15 11.62
N ILE A 138 0.70 4.17 12.89
CA ILE A 138 2.12 4.23 13.26
C ILE A 138 2.89 3.00 12.75
N GLN A 139 2.25 1.84 12.62
CA GLN A 139 2.88 0.66 12.03
C GLN A 139 3.34 0.93 10.58
N GLY A 140 2.54 1.69 9.83
CA GLY A 140 2.87 2.12 8.46
C GLY A 140 3.91 3.24 8.38
N PHE A 141 4.50 3.66 9.50
CA PHE A 141 5.60 4.62 9.51
C PHE A 141 6.98 3.97 9.44
N PHE A 142 7.07 2.65 9.54
CA PHE A 142 8.36 1.96 9.51
C PHE A 142 8.65 1.38 8.13
N ASP A 143 9.90 1.55 7.71
CA ASP A 143 10.45 0.89 6.53
C ASP A 143 11.16 -0.44 6.91
N LEU A 144 10.94 -0.89 8.16
CA LEU A 144 11.34 -2.16 8.77
C LEU A 144 10.09 -2.89 9.31
N PRO A 145 10.11 -4.22 9.54
CA PRO A 145 8.94 -4.93 10.05
C PRO A 145 8.63 -4.54 11.51
N VAL A 146 7.34 -4.58 11.87
CA VAL A 146 6.86 -4.15 13.19
C VAL A 146 5.87 -5.16 13.77
N ASP A 147 6.21 -5.75 14.91
CA ASP A 147 5.31 -6.54 15.73
C ASP A 147 4.68 -5.66 16.80
N ASN A 148 3.43 -5.22 16.57
CA ASN A 148 2.64 -4.54 17.59
C ASN A 148 1.84 -5.57 18.39
N LEU A 149 2.33 -5.85 19.60
CA LEU A 149 1.68 -6.69 20.60
C LEU A 149 0.45 -5.98 21.19
N TYR A 150 -0.45 -6.76 21.78
CA TYR A 150 -1.68 -6.26 22.41
C TYR A 150 -1.76 -6.75 23.86
N SER A 151 -2.05 -5.86 24.81
CA SER A 151 -2.33 -6.25 26.20
C SER A 151 -3.73 -6.87 26.37
N GLU A 152 -4.59 -6.78 25.35
CA GLU A 152 -5.97 -7.30 25.32
C GLU A 152 -6.14 -8.70 25.94
N PRO A 153 -5.31 -9.73 25.66
CA PRO A 153 -5.47 -11.05 26.29
C PRO A 153 -5.20 -11.02 27.81
N SER A 154 -4.23 -10.21 28.26
CA SER A 154 -3.93 -10.00 29.68
C SER A 154 -5.05 -9.21 30.36
N VAL A 155 -5.62 -8.21 29.69
CA VAL A 155 -6.77 -7.42 30.16
C VAL A 155 -8.02 -8.30 30.29
N VAL A 156 -8.36 -9.10 29.28
CA VAL A 156 -9.51 -10.02 29.34
C VAL A 156 -9.32 -11.08 30.42
N ARG A 157 -8.11 -11.63 30.59
CA ARG A 157 -7.78 -12.53 31.70
C ARG A 157 -7.95 -11.85 33.05
N TYR A 158 -7.47 -10.62 33.18
CA TYR A 158 -7.60 -9.82 34.40
C TYR A 158 -9.07 -9.61 34.77
N ILE A 159 -9.89 -9.12 33.83
CA ILE A 159 -11.33 -8.89 34.04
C ILE A 159 -12.01 -10.17 34.54
N LYS A 160 -11.76 -11.31 33.87
CA LYS A 160 -12.39 -12.60 34.24
C LYS A 160 -12.00 -13.13 35.62
N MET A 161 -10.85 -12.72 36.16
CA MET A 161 -10.31 -13.18 37.44
C MET A 161 -10.59 -12.21 38.60
N GLU A 162 -10.52 -10.90 38.35
CA GLU A 162 -10.43 -9.86 39.39
C GLU A 162 -11.65 -8.91 39.44
N VAL A 163 -12.42 -8.78 38.36
CA VAL A 163 -13.62 -7.93 38.33
C VAL A 163 -14.83 -8.75 38.77
N ARG A 164 -15.47 -8.33 39.85
CA ARG A 164 -16.65 -9.02 40.40
C ARG A 164 -17.87 -8.76 39.52
N GLY A 165 -18.62 -9.81 39.22
CA GLY A 165 -19.82 -9.71 38.39
C GLY A 165 -19.54 -9.27 36.94
N TRP A 166 -18.35 -9.53 36.41
CA TRP A 166 -17.96 -9.12 35.05
C TRP A 166 -18.90 -9.63 33.94
N GLN A 167 -19.68 -10.67 34.20
CA GLN A 167 -20.70 -11.18 33.27
C GLN A 167 -21.86 -10.18 33.05
N ASP A 168 -22.11 -9.29 34.01
CA ASP A 168 -23.09 -8.19 33.96
C ASP A 168 -22.36 -6.84 33.88
N SER A 169 -21.27 -6.81 33.10
CA SER A 169 -20.50 -5.61 32.84
C SER A 169 -20.75 -5.05 31.44
N ILE A 170 -20.36 -3.79 31.26
CA ILE A 170 -20.39 -3.08 29.99
C ILE A 170 -19.02 -2.43 29.75
N VAL A 171 -18.42 -2.71 28.60
CA VAL A 171 -17.11 -2.14 28.25
C VAL A 171 -17.31 -0.79 27.59
N VAL A 172 -16.65 0.24 28.11
CA VAL A 172 -16.87 1.63 27.71
C VAL A 172 -15.63 2.17 27.00
N SER A 173 -15.82 2.82 25.85
CA SER A 173 -14.78 3.64 25.23
C SER A 173 -14.94 5.13 25.60
N PRO A 174 -13.88 5.81 26.06
CA PRO A 174 -13.93 7.23 26.43
C PRO A 174 -14.08 8.18 25.23
N ASP A 175 -13.74 7.72 24.03
CA ASP A 175 -14.00 8.42 22.77
C ASP A 175 -14.05 7.44 21.57
N ALA A 176 -14.27 7.98 20.36
CA ALA A 176 -14.42 7.18 19.13
C ALA A 176 -13.11 6.55 18.62
N GLY A 177 -11.93 7.01 19.06
CA GLY A 177 -10.64 6.43 18.70
C GLY A 177 -10.41 5.09 19.41
N GLY A 178 -10.73 5.03 20.70
CA GLY A 178 -10.67 3.81 21.51
C GLY A 178 -11.73 2.75 21.18
N ALA A 179 -12.76 3.09 20.42
CA ALA A 179 -13.98 2.28 20.27
C ALA A 179 -13.71 0.85 19.76
N LYS A 180 -12.79 0.67 18.80
CA LYS A 180 -12.44 -0.66 18.26
C LYS A 180 -11.76 -1.55 19.33
N ARG A 181 -10.97 -0.97 20.24
CA ARG A 181 -10.27 -1.66 21.33
C ARG A 181 -11.26 -2.12 22.41
N ALA A 182 -12.14 -1.23 22.83
CA ALA A 182 -13.19 -1.51 23.80
C ALA A 182 -14.20 -2.55 23.27
N SER A 183 -14.62 -2.46 22.01
CA SER A 183 -15.48 -3.47 21.36
C SER A 183 -14.83 -4.85 21.36
N ALA A 184 -13.57 -4.99 20.95
CA ALA A 184 -12.89 -6.29 20.92
C ALA A 184 -12.81 -6.98 22.30
N ILE A 185 -12.61 -6.19 23.36
CA ILE A 185 -12.65 -6.69 24.74
C ILE A 185 -14.07 -7.12 25.13
N ALA A 186 -15.09 -6.34 24.77
CA ALA A 186 -16.50 -6.70 24.98
C ALA A 186 -16.86 -8.02 24.29
N ASP A 187 -16.46 -8.19 23.03
CA ASP A 187 -16.70 -9.38 22.21
C ASP A 187 -16.05 -10.65 22.83
N ARG A 188 -14.83 -10.54 23.40
CA ARG A 188 -14.15 -11.67 24.09
C ARG A 188 -14.68 -11.97 25.50
N LEU A 189 -15.37 -11.01 26.11
CA LEU A 189 -16.10 -11.22 27.37
C LEU A 189 -17.52 -11.73 27.10
N GLY A 190 -18.11 -11.43 25.94
CA GLY A 190 -19.53 -11.65 25.67
C GLY A 190 -20.43 -10.63 26.37
N THR A 191 -19.91 -9.42 26.61
CA THR A 191 -20.55 -8.33 27.36
C THR A 191 -20.99 -7.19 26.44
N GLU A 192 -21.80 -6.27 26.95
CA GLU A 192 -22.21 -5.10 26.18
C GLU A 192 -21.07 -4.09 25.95
N PHE A 193 -21.27 -3.19 24.99
CA PHE A 193 -20.35 -2.11 24.66
C PHE A 193 -21.06 -0.74 24.70
N ALA A 194 -20.38 0.28 25.24
CA ALA A 194 -20.84 1.68 25.24
C ALA A 194 -19.74 2.65 24.75
N LEU A 195 -20.17 3.78 24.21
CA LEU A 195 -19.29 4.81 23.66
C LEU A 195 -19.64 6.19 24.22
N ILE A 196 -18.65 6.93 24.73
CA ILE A 196 -18.79 8.34 25.09
C ILE A 196 -18.46 9.20 23.85
N HIS A 197 -19.46 9.92 23.35
CA HIS A 197 -19.31 10.82 22.20
C HIS A 197 -19.21 12.29 22.64
N ARG A 198 -18.23 13.03 22.10
CA ARG A 198 -18.03 14.46 22.39
C ARG A 198 -18.50 15.31 21.21
N GLN A 199 -19.64 15.99 21.35
CA GLN A 199 -20.06 16.97 20.34
C GLN A 199 -19.22 18.25 20.44
N LYS A 200 -18.95 18.88 19.29
CA LYS A 200 -18.41 20.25 19.22
C LYS A 200 -19.59 21.20 19.08
N ALA A 201 -19.69 22.20 19.97
CA ALA A 201 -20.63 23.30 19.78
C ALA A 201 -20.30 24.04 18.47
N GLY A 202 -21.22 23.98 17.51
CA GLY A 202 -21.16 24.66 16.22
C GLY A 202 -22.43 25.50 16.06
N GLY A 203 -22.27 26.74 15.61
CA GLY A 203 -23.34 27.76 15.66
C GLY A 203 -24.61 27.36 14.91
N GLU A 204 -25.75 27.70 15.52
CA GLU A 204 -27.08 27.42 14.98
C GLU A 204 -27.35 28.24 13.70
N THR A 205 -27.99 27.61 12.72
CA THR A 205 -28.75 28.32 11.68
C THR A 205 -30.14 27.71 11.63
N MET A 206 -31.10 28.36 12.30
CA MET A 206 -32.48 27.86 12.34
C MET A 206 -33.17 28.03 10.99
N GLN A 207 -33.88 27.00 10.55
CA GLN A 207 -34.90 27.13 9.52
C GLN A 207 -36.17 26.41 10.00
N ASN A 208 -37.26 27.16 10.15
CA ASN A 208 -38.53 26.67 10.68
C ASN A 208 -39.22 25.72 9.69
N GLY A 209 -39.64 24.55 10.18
CA GLY A 209 -40.55 23.63 9.50
C GLY A 209 -41.81 23.43 10.34
N VAL A 210 -42.96 23.83 9.81
CA VAL A 210 -44.26 23.79 10.51
C VAL A 210 -44.79 22.36 10.56
N ASN A 211 -45.19 21.88 11.75
CA ASN A 211 -45.91 20.61 11.93
C ASN A 211 -47.33 20.85 12.48
N GLY A 212 -48.33 20.35 11.75
CA GLY A 212 -49.73 20.39 12.13
C GLY A 212 -50.17 19.18 12.96
N SER A 213 -50.46 19.44 14.23
CA SER A 213 -51.46 18.80 15.12
C SER A 213 -52.09 17.42 14.78
N HIS A 214 -52.01 16.52 15.75
CA HIS A 214 -53.20 15.99 16.47
C HIS A 214 -52.79 15.87 17.97
N HIS A 215 -53.35 16.69 18.88
CA HIS A 215 -54.48 16.37 19.80
C HIS A 215 -54.11 15.33 20.89
N VAL A 216 -54.30 15.51 22.22
CA VAL A 216 -55.28 16.32 23.01
C VAL A 216 -54.74 16.75 24.41
N ASN A 217 -55.08 17.98 24.86
CA ASN A 217 -55.16 18.59 26.24
C ASN A 217 -54.05 18.38 27.32
N GLY A 218 -53.66 19.40 28.11
CA GLY A 218 -53.99 20.84 28.06
C GLY A 218 -53.66 21.66 29.34
N VAL A 219 -53.92 22.98 29.27
CA VAL A 219 -54.18 23.97 30.37
C VAL A 219 -53.00 24.71 31.05
N SER A 220 -52.84 26.00 30.68
CA SER A 220 -52.48 27.20 31.50
C SER A 220 -51.05 27.40 32.08
N THR A 221 -50.47 28.61 32.28
CA THR A 221 -50.75 30.03 31.88
C THR A 221 -49.53 30.95 32.19
N ASN A 222 -49.40 32.10 31.48
CA ASN A 222 -48.60 33.32 31.81
C ASN A 222 -47.04 33.21 31.85
N GLY A 223 -46.24 34.22 31.44
CA GLY A 223 -46.52 35.47 30.71
C GLY A 223 -45.38 36.53 30.80
N TYR A 224 -45.24 37.42 29.79
CA TYR A 224 -44.69 38.82 29.80
C TYR A 224 -43.23 39.11 30.34
N VAL A 225 -42.40 40.06 29.83
CA VAL A 225 -42.31 40.87 28.57
C VAL A 225 -40.96 41.66 28.45
N ASN A 226 -40.51 41.97 27.20
CA ASN A 226 -39.63 43.04 26.62
C ASN A 226 -38.39 43.72 27.29
N GLY A 227 -37.40 44.08 26.44
CA GLY A 227 -36.60 45.35 26.44
C GLY A 227 -35.06 45.19 26.47
N SER A 228 -34.20 45.56 25.49
CA SER A 228 -33.89 46.87 24.82
C SER A 228 -33.01 47.83 25.70
N THR A 229 -31.89 48.47 25.30
CA THR A 229 -31.22 48.66 23.96
C THR A 229 -29.73 49.16 24.07
N ASN A 230 -28.93 49.00 23.00
CA ASN A 230 -27.72 49.73 22.49
C ASN A 230 -26.89 50.75 23.33
N GLY A 231 -25.55 50.80 23.09
CA GLY A 231 -24.66 51.97 23.36
C GLY A 231 -23.14 51.68 23.26
N ALA A 232 -22.29 52.62 22.85
CA ALA A 232 -20.85 52.39 22.55
C ALA A 232 -19.88 53.52 22.99
N SER A 233 -18.55 53.25 22.98
CA SER A 233 -17.38 54.14 22.65
C SER A 233 -16.16 54.21 23.63
N GLU A 234 -14.99 53.78 23.12
CA GLU A 234 -13.58 54.31 23.20
C GLU A 234 -12.81 54.73 24.50
N SER A 235 -11.60 54.12 24.67
CA SER A 235 -10.29 54.69 25.12
C SER A 235 -10.11 55.24 26.57
N SER A 236 -8.93 55.27 27.25
CA SER A 236 -7.59 54.64 27.12
C SER A 236 -6.74 54.81 28.42
N LEU A 237 -5.55 54.17 28.51
CA LEU A 237 -4.38 54.43 29.42
C LEU A 237 -4.28 53.84 30.87
N ALA A 238 -3.64 52.67 30.95
CA ALA A 238 -2.50 52.25 31.82
C ALA A 238 -2.33 52.66 33.31
N ASN A 239 -2.41 51.69 34.24
CA ASN A 239 -1.25 51.00 34.88
C ASN A 239 -1.71 49.92 35.90
N GLY A 240 -0.89 48.88 36.13
CA GLY A 240 -1.24 47.69 36.95
C GLY A 240 -1.06 47.83 38.48
N PRO A 241 -1.12 46.74 39.28
CA PRO A 241 -1.08 45.32 38.92
C PRO A 241 -2.39 44.55 39.20
N SER A 242 -2.72 43.57 38.37
CA SER A 242 -3.91 42.72 38.50
C SER A 242 -3.66 41.47 39.35
N ASN A 243 -4.27 41.41 40.53
CA ASN A 243 -4.48 40.17 41.27
C ASN A 243 -5.93 39.71 41.07
N GLY A 244 -6.16 38.41 40.87
CA GLY A 244 -7.50 37.81 40.78
C GLY A 244 -8.25 38.08 39.46
N GLN A 245 -7.98 37.28 38.43
CA GLN A 245 -8.90 37.15 37.29
C GLN A 245 -9.46 35.72 37.27
N GLN A 246 -10.77 35.59 37.51
CA GLN A 246 -11.50 34.35 37.30
C GLN A 246 -11.35 33.95 35.83
N VAL A 247 -10.77 32.78 35.57
CA VAL A 247 -10.78 32.20 34.23
C VAL A 247 -12.18 31.65 33.99
N SER A 248 -12.93 32.28 33.09
CA SER A 248 -14.19 31.77 32.59
C SER A 248 -13.95 30.47 31.82
N ASP A 249 -14.49 29.35 32.31
CA ASP A 249 -14.39 28.05 31.64
C ASP A 249 -15.25 28.06 30.37
N GLY A 250 -14.61 28.35 29.23
CA GLY A 250 -15.28 28.51 27.95
C GLY A 250 -15.68 27.18 27.32
N SER A 251 -16.98 27.04 27.03
CA SER A 251 -17.64 25.94 26.31
C SER A 251 -17.82 24.62 27.08
N GLU A 252 -19.01 24.46 27.67
CA GLU A 252 -19.54 23.14 28.03
C GLU A 252 -19.59 22.24 26.79
N ARG A 253 -18.78 21.19 26.78
CA ARG A 253 -18.84 20.14 25.75
C ARG A 253 -19.94 19.17 26.14
N MET A 254 -21.05 19.18 25.41
CA MET A 254 -22.08 18.16 25.56
C MET A 254 -21.49 16.78 25.25
N GLN A 255 -21.48 15.90 26.26
CA GLN A 255 -21.01 14.52 26.17
C GLN A 255 -22.23 13.60 26.17
N LEU A 256 -22.37 12.81 25.12
CA LEU A 256 -23.45 11.84 24.98
C LEU A 256 -22.90 10.44 25.25
N LEU A 257 -23.43 9.77 26.26
CA LEU A 257 -23.21 8.34 26.46
C LEU A 257 -24.14 7.57 25.51
N VAL A 258 -23.57 6.67 24.70
CA VAL A 258 -24.31 5.78 23.80
C VAL A 258 -24.14 4.36 24.30
N GLY A 259 -25.18 3.82 24.95
CA GLY A 259 -25.20 2.54 25.65
C GLY A 259 -25.79 2.71 27.06
N ASP A 260 -26.47 1.68 27.58
CA ASP A 260 -27.06 1.71 28.92
C ASP A 260 -26.12 1.10 29.95
N VAL A 261 -25.60 1.94 30.84
CA VAL A 261 -24.66 1.57 31.91
C VAL A 261 -25.32 1.45 33.27
N LYS A 262 -26.64 1.69 33.35
CA LYS A 262 -27.36 1.78 34.62
C LYS A 262 -27.34 0.42 35.34
N ASP A 263 -27.05 0.46 36.64
CA ASP A 263 -26.98 -0.68 37.56
C ASP A 263 -25.92 -1.76 37.20
N LYS A 264 -25.15 -1.56 36.11
CA LYS A 264 -24.08 -2.45 35.61
C LYS A 264 -22.69 -2.06 36.09
N THR A 265 -21.74 -2.98 36.01
CA THR A 265 -20.31 -2.71 36.21
C THR A 265 -19.70 -2.13 34.92
N ALA A 266 -19.24 -0.89 34.93
CA ALA A 266 -18.66 -0.24 33.77
C ALA A 266 -17.13 -0.44 33.71
N ILE A 267 -16.61 -0.95 32.60
CA ILE A 267 -15.16 -1.17 32.39
C ILE A 267 -14.69 -0.20 31.31
N LEU A 268 -14.14 0.94 31.72
CA LEU A 268 -13.57 1.94 30.82
C LEU A 268 -12.21 1.46 30.30
N VAL A 269 -12.05 1.34 28.98
CA VAL A 269 -10.78 0.95 28.35
C VAL A 269 -10.23 2.08 27.49
N ASP A 270 -8.95 2.38 27.67
CA ASP A 270 -8.21 3.36 26.87
C ASP A 270 -6.81 2.82 26.50
N ASP A 271 -6.07 3.50 25.62
CA ASP A 271 -4.70 3.10 25.28
C ASP A 271 -3.65 3.77 26.18
N MET A 272 -3.82 5.05 26.54
CA MET A 272 -2.87 5.75 27.41
C MET A 272 -3.44 6.90 28.24
N ILE A 273 -3.06 6.96 29.54
CA ILE A 273 -3.37 8.08 30.44
C ILE A 273 -2.15 8.96 30.61
N ASP A 274 -2.35 10.27 30.47
CA ASP A 274 -1.31 11.29 30.64
C ASP A 274 -1.78 12.40 31.61
N THR A 275 -2.73 13.26 31.21
CA THR A 275 -3.31 14.30 32.06
C THR A 275 -4.44 13.81 32.98
N GLY A 276 -4.94 12.58 32.78
CA GLY A 276 -6.11 12.04 33.48
C GLY A 276 -7.47 12.67 33.11
N ARG A 277 -7.52 13.83 32.43
CA ARG A 277 -8.77 14.60 32.20
C ARG A 277 -9.87 13.81 31.48
N THR A 278 -9.52 12.99 30.47
CA THR A 278 -10.48 12.15 29.75
C THR A 278 -11.13 11.11 30.65
N VAL A 279 -10.32 10.36 31.42
CA VAL A 279 -10.79 9.35 32.38
C VAL A 279 -11.61 9.97 33.50
N SER A 280 -11.19 11.12 34.04
CA SER A 280 -11.92 11.85 35.08
C SER A 280 -13.33 12.25 34.65
N LEU A 281 -13.50 12.70 33.41
CA LEU A 281 -14.80 13.05 32.84
C LEU A 281 -15.64 11.80 32.56
N ALA A 282 -15.05 10.76 31.97
CA ALA A 282 -15.73 9.51 31.67
C ALA A 282 -16.26 8.81 32.95
N ALA A 283 -15.43 8.69 33.99
CA ALA A 283 -15.82 8.07 35.25
C ALA A 283 -16.97 8.81 35.96
N ARG A 284 -16.99 10.15 35.90
CA ARG A 284 -18.10 10.95 36.45
C ARG A 284 -19.37 10.76 35.65
N LEU A 285 -19.30 10.87 34.32
CA LEU A 285 -20.45 10.67 33.43
C LEU A 285 -21.06 9.27 33.60
N LEU A 286 -20.24 8.23 33.72
CA LEU A 286 -20.70 6.87 33.99
C LEU A 286 -21.42 6.77 35.34
N LYS A 287 -20.88 7.42 36.39
CA LYS A 287 -21.52 7.41 37.71
C LYS A 287 -22.84 8.20 37.74
N GLU A 288 -22.91 9.32 37.04
CA GLU A 288 -24.12 10.13 36.84
C GLU A 288 -25.21 9.37 36.07
N ASN A 289 -24.83 8.52 35.11
CA ASN A 289 -25.73 7.62 34.38
C ASN A 289 -26.05 6.31 35.13
N GLY A 290 -25.70 6.22 36.42
CA GLY A 290 -26.12 5.11 37.28
C GLY A 290 -25.24 3.86 37.24
N ALA A 291 -24.00 3.94 36.74
CA ALA A 291 -23.07 2.81 36.82
C ALA A 291 -22.82 2.40 38.29
N LYS A 292 -22.91 1.09 38.54
CA LYS A 292 -22.79 0.49 39.88
C LYS A 292 -21.36 0.60 40.39
N GLU A 293 -20.43 -0.01 39.66
CA GLU A 293 -18.99 -0.03 39.89
C GLU A 293 -18.29 0.45 38.61
N ILE A 294 -17.11 1.07 38.73
CA ILE A 294 -16.34 1.58 37.59
C ILE A 294 -14.89 1.13 37.70
N TYR A 295 -14.43 0.37 36.70
CA TYR A 295 -13.04 -0.03 36.53
C TYR A 295 -12.44 0.72 35.34
N VAL A 296 -11.17 1.14 35.45
CA VAL A 296 -10.44 1.78 34.35
C VAL A 296 -9.22 0.92 34.02
N ILE A 297 -9.08 0.52 32.76
CA ILE A 297 -7.98 -0.34 32.30
C ILE A 297 -7.31 0.28 31.08
N VAL A 298 -6.00 0.51 31.15
CA VAL A 298 -5.26 1.27 30.14
C VAL A 298 -3.90 0.63 29.86
N SER A 299 -3.48 0.56 28.60
CA SER A 299 -2.19 -0.04 28.27
C SER A 299 -1.02 0.75 28.89
N HIS A 300 -0.92 2.06 28.66
CA HIS A 300 0.22 2.89 29.08
C HIS A 300 -0.17 4.00 30.08
N GLY A 301 0.28 3.86 31.34
CA GLY A 301 0.18 4.93 32.33
C GLY A 301 1.38 5.89 32.23
N LEU A 302 1.29 6.94 31.42
CA LEU A 302 2.34 7.97 31.28
C LEU A 302 2.35 8.92 32.49
N PHE A 303 1.16 9.38 32.90
CA PHE A 303 0.92 10.25 34.06
C PHE A 303 1.76 11.55 34.16
N ALA A 304 2.37 12.03 33.07
CA ALA A 304 3.34 13.13 33.11
C ALA A 304 2.73 14.47 33.58
N GLU A 305 1.45 14.71 33.26
CA GLU A 305 0.67 15.87 33.74
C GLU A 305 -0.49 15.48 34.70
N ALA A 306 -0.60 14.21 35.10
CA ALA A 306 -1.69 13.75 35.97
C ALA A 306 -1.42 14.06 37.45
N ASN A 307 -2.41 14.69 38.10
CA ASN A 307 -2.46 14.68 39.56
C ASN A 307 -2.97 13.31 40.05
N LEU A 308 -2.06 12.39 40.37
CA LEU A 308 -2.39 11.04 40.86
C LEU A 308 -3.31 11.05 42.10
N LYS A 309 -3.18 12.05 42.99
CA LYS A 309 -4.08 12.22 44.15
C LYS A 309 -5.51 12.58 43.73
N GLN A 310 -5.67 13.29 42.61
CA GLN A 310 -6.98 13.57 42.03
C GLN A 310 -7.56 12.35 41.30
N LEU A 311 -6.73 11.49 40.69
CA LEU A 311 -7.20 10.21 40.15
C LEU A 311 -7.67 9.26 41.27
N ALA A 312 -7.01 9.26 42.42
CA ALA A 312 -7.44 8.47 43.58
C ALA A 312 -8.83 8.87 44.12
N THR A 313 -9.24 10.13 44.00
CA THR A 313 -10.57 10.63 44.42
C THR A 313 -11.68 10.42 43.39
N LEU A 314 -11.39 9.83 42.21
CA LEU A 314 -12.43 9.47 41.24
C LEU A 314 -13.35 8.35 41.77
N PRO A 315 -14.61 8.29 41.30
CA PRO A 315 -15.57 7.23 41.62
C PRO A 315 -15.25 5.95 40.85
N ILE A 316 -14.02 5.45 41.00
CA ILE A 316 -13.51 4.22 40.40
C ILE A 316 -13.02 3.27 41.49
N GLU A 317 -13.28 1.97 41.28
CA GLU A 317 -12.85 0.88 42.16
C GLU A 317 -11.36 0.61 42.00
N ARG A 318 -10.87 0.62 40.75
CA ARG A 318 -9.47 0.35 40.43
C ARG A 318 -9.06 0.99 39.10
N LEU A 319 -7.84 1.49 39.06
CA LEU A 319 -7.12 1.90 37.86
C LEU A 319 -6.06 0.84 37.56
N VAL A 320 -6.13 0.23 36.37
CA VAL A 320 -5.25 -0.85 35.94
C VAL A 320 -4.40 -0.36 34.79
N VAL A 321 -3.09 -0.49 34.91
CA VAL A 321 -2.10 -0.17 33.86
C VAL A 321 -1.19 -1.36 33.59
N THR A 322 -0.33 -1.31 32.58
CA THR A 322 0.76 -2.30 32.40
C THR A 322 2.11 -1.76 32.87
N ASN A 323 3.06 -2.66 33.14
CA ASN A 323 4.48 -2.31 33.31
C ASN A 323 5.20 -2.02 31.97
N THR A 324 4.50 -1.57 30.92
CA THR A 324 5.17 -1.03 29.71
C THR A 324 5.98 0.24 29.99
N ILE A 325 5.72 0.89 31.13
CA ILE A 325 6.44 2.04 31.72
C ILE A 325 6.65 1.70 33.20
N PRO A 326 7.75 2.11 33.87
CA PRO A 326 7.91 1.89 35.31
C PRO A 326 6.79 2.56 36.11
N GLN A 327 6.09 1.80 36.96
CA GLN A 327 4.95 2.28 37.75
C GLN A 327 5.19 2.29 39.27
N SER A 328 6.31 1.75 39.75
CA SER A 328 6.59 1.52 41.18
C SER A 328 6.47 2.79 42.03
N ALA A 329 6.84 3.96 41.48
CA ALA A 329 6.66 5.26 42.12
C ALA A 329 5.18 5.74 42.16
N ASN A 330 4.39 5.39 41.15
CA ASN A 330 2.98 5.78 41.01
C ASN A 330 2.07 4.92 41.89
N GLU A 331 2.38 3.63 42.08
CA GLU A 331 1.64 2.73 42.97
C GLU A 331 1.69 3.22 44.43
N ALA A 332 2.85 3.70 44.88
CA ALA A 332 3.03 4.26 46.22
C ALA A 332 2.21 5.54 46.48
N VAL A 333 1.83 6.28 45.42
CA VAL A 333 1.06 7.54 45.52
C VAL A 333 -0.45 7.32 45.41
N CYS A 334 -0.89 6.23 44.77
CA CYS A 334 -2.30 5.99 44.44
C CYS A 334 -3.10 5.23 45.52
N GLU A 335 -2.61 5.16 46.77
CA GLU A 335 -3.33 4.57 47.94
C GLU A 335 -3.96 3.18 47.68
N GLY A 336 -3.29 2.33 46.88
CA GLY A 336 -3.77 0.98 46.54
C GLY A 336 -4.84 0.89 45.45
N LYS A 337 -5.25 2.00 44.83
CA LYS A 337 -6.18 2.01 43.68
C LYS A 337 -5.51 1.70 42.34
N LEU A 338 -4.20 1.91 42.21
CA LEU A 338 -3.43 1.55 41.02
C LEU A 338 -3.03 0.06 41.08
N HIS A 339 -3.15 -0.64 39.96
CA HIS A 339 -2.71 -2.02 39.81
C HIS A 339 -1.95 -2.20 38.49
N VAL A 340 -0.82 -2.90 38.53
CA VAL A 340 0.09 -3.04 37.39
C VAL A 340 0.09 -4.47 36.85
N LEU A 341 -0.30 -4.63 35.58
CA LEU A 341 -0.24 -5.88 34.84
C LEU A 341 1.16 -6.09 34.24
N ASP A 342 1.73 -7.26 34.49
CA ASP A 342 3.03 -7.64 33.95
C ASP A 342 2.93 -8.13 32.49
N VAL A 343 3.58 -7.42 31.56
CA VAL A 343 3.66 -7.78 30.13
C VAL A 343 4.95 -8.50 29.75
N SER A 344 5.88 -8.72 30.69
CA SER A 344 7.11 -9.48 30.42
C SER A 344 6.90 -10.91 29.89
N PRO A 345 5.82 -11.67 30.21
CA PRO A 345 5.55 -12.94 29.55
C PRO A 345 5.29 -12.79 28.04
N VAL A 346 4.59 -11.73 27.65
CA VAL A 346 4.24 -11.46 26.24
C VAL A 346 5.48 -10.99 25.47
N LEU A 347 6.30 -10.13 26.08
CA LEU A 347 7.56 -9.67 25.49
C LEU A 347 8.59 -10.80 25.36
N ALA A 348 8.77 -11.63 26.38
CA ALA A 348 9.68 -12.78 26.34
C ALA A 348 9.29 -13.79 25.26
N GLU A 349 8.01 -14.20 25.19
CA GLU A 349 7.56 -15.13 24.17
C GLU A 349 7.66 -14.53 22.75
N SER A 350 7.44 -13.22 22.60
CA SER A 350 7.65 -12.53 21.32
C SER A 350 9.12 -12.56 20.89
N ILE A 351 10.05 -12.21 21.79
CA ILE A 351 11.50 -12.27 21.53
C ILE A 351 11.94 -13.68 21.13
N ARG A 352 11.49 -14.71 21.87
CA ARG A 352 11.77 -16.13 21.56
C ARG A 352 11.29 -16.49 20.15
N ARG A 353 10.07 -16.08 19.78
CA ARG A 353 9.49 -16.34 18.45
C ARG A 353 10.20 -15.58 17.34
N THR A 354 10.50 -14.29 17.53
CA THR A 354 11.26 -13.47 16.58
C THR A 354 12.63 -14.06 16.26
N HIS A 355 13.34 -14.59 17.27
CA HIS A 355 14.62 -15.26 17.11
C HIS A 355 14.48 -16.56 16.29
N ASN A 356 13.47 -17.37 16.60
CA ASN A 356 13.23 -18.65 15.93
C ASN A 356 12.53 -18.53 14.55
N GLY A 357 12.08 -17.35 14.15
CA GLY A 357 11.27 -17.14 12.95
C GLY A 357 9.83 -17.67 13.05
N GLU A 358 9.32 -17.85 14.27
CA GLU A 358 7.95 -18.29 14.56
C GLU A 358 6.94 -17.12 14.47
N SER A 359 5.67 -17.42 14.16
CA SER A 359 4.62 -16.39 14.13
C SER A 359 4.22 -15.96 15.55
N ILE A 360 4.13 -14.64 15.78
CA ILE A 360 3.91 -14.02 17.10
C ILE A 360 2.42 -13.99 17.52
N MET A 361 1.50 -14.50 16.70
CA MET A 361 0.10 -14.63 17.10
C MET A 361 -0.09 -15.69 18.22
N PRO A 362 -0.83 -15.37 19.31
CA PRO A 362 -1.01 -16.28 20.43
C PRO A 362 -2.04 -17.37 20.14
N ALA A 363 -1.56 -18.59 19.90
CA ALA A 363 -2.37 -19.79 20.05
C ALA A 363 -2.48 -20.11 21.56
N LEU A 364 -3.58 -19.69 22.19
CA LEU A 364 -3.93 -20.07 23.56
C LEU A 364 -5.37 -20.60 23.61
N GLY A 365 -5.50 -21.92 23.74
CA GLY A 365 -6.74 -22.55 24.21
C GLY A 365 -7.66 -23.19 23.17
N HIS A 366 -7.21 -24.24 22.49
CA HIS A 366 -8.10 -25.34 22.10
C HIS A 366 -7.38 -26.69 22.18
N HIS A 367 -7.66 -27.47 23.23
CA HIS A 367 -7.47 -28.91 23.19
C HIS A 367 -8.40 -29.48 22.12
N GLN A 368 -7.86 -30.23 21.17
CA GLN A 368 -8.64 -31.11 20.30
C GLN A 368 -8.44 -32.55 20.76
N ASP A 369 -9.56 -33.21 20.98
CA ASP A 369 -9.64 -34.60 21.38
C ASP A 369 -10.33 -35.42 20.27
N THR A 370 -10.20 -36.73 20.35
CA THR A 370 -10.86 -37.77 19.54
C THR A 370 -10.38 -38.06 18.09
N THR A 371 -10.05 -39.34 17.96
CA THR A 371 -9.71 -40.12 16.78
C THR A 371 -10.90 -40.40 15.85
N ALA A 372 -10.63 -40.59 14.55
CA ALA A 372 -11.53 -41.32 13.64
C ALA A 372 -10.76 -42.06 12.54
N VAL A 373 -11.01 -43.36 12.40
CA VAL A 373 -10.44 -44.24 11.36
C VAL A 373 -11.51 -44.57 10.32
N ARG A 374 -11.17 -44.60 9.03
CA ARG A 374 -11.96 -45.37 8.03
C ARG A 374 -11.13 -45.87 6.84
N LEU A 375 -11.58 -47.00 6.30
CA LEU A 375 -10.87 -47.90 5.37
C LEU A 375 -11.10 -47.55 3.88
N PRO A 376 -10.25 -48.04 2.95
CA PRO A 376 -10.33 -47.73 1.52
C PRO A 376 -11.25 -48.66 0.72
N HIS A 377 -11.69 -48.20 -0.46
CA HIS A 377 -12.34 -49.04 -1.47
C HIS A 377 -11.60 -49.00 -2.82
N ARG A 378 -11.71 -50.12 -3.56
CA ARG A 378 -10.94 -50.45 -4.77
C ARG A 378 -11.54 -49.84 -6.05
N PRO A 379 -10.76 -49.73 -7.14
CA PRO A 379 -11.20 -49.10 -8.39
C PRO A 379 -11.89 -50.09 -9.34
N SER A 380 -12.71 -49.55 -10.26
CA SER A 380 -13.23 -50.24 -11.44
C SER A 380 -12.61 -49.66 -12.73
N THR A 381 -12.29 -50.54 -13.68
CA THR A 381 -11.53 -50.24 -14.91
C THR A 381 -12.41 -50.12 -16.16
N SER A 382 -11.77 -49.76 -17.29
CA SER A 382 -12.30 -49.61 -18.66
C SER A 382 -13.01 -48.26 -18.96
N SER A 383 -12.83 -47.61 -20.11
CA SER A 383 -12.02 -47.92 -21.30
C SER A 383 -11.26 -46.70 -21.83
N GLN A 384 -10.03 -46.90 -22.31
CA GLN A 384 -9.17 -45.83 -22.81
C GLN A 384 -9.62 -45.34 -24.19
N ARG A 385 -10.17 -44.12 -24.24
CA ARG A 385 -10.01 -43.25 -25.42
C ARG A 385 -8.70 -42.50 -25.19
N LYS A 386 -7.75 -42.55 -26.14
CA LYS A 386 -6.48 -41.81 -26.01
C LYS A 386 -6.77 -40.32 -25.84
N MET A 387 -6.55 -39.78 -24.66
CA MET A 387 -6.55 -38.35 -24.43
C MET A 387 -5.38 -37.75 -25.22
N SER A 388 -5.69 -36.89 -26.18
CA SER A 388 -4.72 -35.94 -26.72
C SER A 388 -4.18 -35.09 -25.58
N THR A 389 -2.90 -34.74 -25.63
CA THR A 389 -2.27 -33.77 -24.74
C THR A 389 -2.95 -32.40 -24.89
N GLU A 390 -3.93 -32.12 -24.03
CA GLU A 390 -4.70 -30.88 -24.03
C GLU A 390 -3.80 -29.67 -23.75
N THR A 391 -3.98 -28.61 -24.53
CA THR A 391 -2.92 -27.64 -24.81
C THR A 391 -2.63 -26.70 -23.63
N GLN A 392 -1.42 -26.80 -23.10
CA GLN A 392 -0.84 -25.80 -22.17
C GLN A 392 -0.01 -24.78 -22.95
N GLN A 393 -0.56 -24.27 -24.06
CA GLN A 393 0.12 -23.30 -24.91
C GLN A 393 -0.02 -21.89 -24.32
N TYR A 394 1.03 -21.07 -24.44
CA TYR A 394 0.94 -19.63 -24.18
C TYR A 394 1.55 -18.81 -25.31
N ALA A 395 1.00 -17.61 -25.52
CA ALA A 395 1.59 -16.60 -26.39
C ALA A 395 2.37 -15.59 -25.55
N PHE A 396 3.45 -15.04 -26.10
CA PHE A 396 4.19 -13.92 -25.53
C PHE A 396 4.59 -12.91 -26.61
N ARG A 397 4.67 -11.63 -26.23
CA ARG A 397 5.13 -10.53 -27.08
C ARG A 397 6.20 -9.73 -26.33
N SER A 398 7.42 -9.75 -26.83
CA SER A 398 8.51 -8.89 -26.37
C SER A 398 8.85 -7.80 -27.39
N GLN A 399 9.80 -6.94 -27.07
CA GLN A 399 10.32 -5.93 -27.99
C GLN A 399 10.93 -6.53 -29.27
N LYS A 400 11.51 -7.73 -29.18
CA LYS A 400 12.27 -8.36 -30.27
C LYS A 400 11.46 -9.37 -31.06
N GLN A 401 10.47 -10.03 -30.44
CA GLN A 401 9.71 -11.10 -31.09
C GLN A 401 8.28 -11.24 -30.55
N LEU A 402 7.41 -11.78 -31.40
CA LEU A 402 6.16 -12.43 -31.02
C LEU A 402 6.38 -13.94 -31.11
N GLY A 403 5.87 -14.72 -30.16
CA GLY A 403 6.02 -16.18 -30.19
C GLY A 403 4.91 -16.93 -29.48
N LEU A 404 4.72 -18.17 -29.92
CA LEU A 404 3.89 -19.18 -29.28
C LEU A 404 4.80 -20.25 -28.66
N VAL A 405 4.46 -20.70 -27.46
CA VAL A 405 5.20 -21.70 -26.70
C VAL A 405 4.25 -22.82 -26.33
N GLY A 406 4.68 -24.07 -26.57
CA GLY A 406 3.91 -25.26 -26.27
C GLY A 406 3.81 -25.55 -24.78
N GLY A 407 3.15 -26.67 -24.45
CA GLY A 407 2.99 -27.14 -23.08
C GLY A 407 4.11 -28.05 -22.58
N LEU A 408 3.81 -28.76 -21.49
CA LEU A 408 4.58 -29.92 -21.05
C LEU A 408 4.77 -30.95 -22.18
N PRO A 409 5.89 -31.71 -22.19
CA PRO A 409 6.90 -31.78 -21.13
C PRO A 409 7.95 -30.66 -21.12
N GLU A 410 8.14 -29.94 -22.23
CA GLU A 410 9.33 -29.10 -22.43
C GLU A 410 9.08 -27.59 -22.45
N PHE A 411 7.84 -27.13 -22.67
CA PHE A 411 7.52 -25.72 -22.95
C PHE A 411 8.44 -25.13 -24.05
N ALA A 412 8.58 -25.89 -25.14
CA ALA A 412 9.39 -25.51 -26.29
C ALA A 412 8.66 -24.44 -27.15
N PRO A 413 9.40 -23.52 -27.81
CA PRO A 413 8.85 -22.65 -28.85
C PRO A 413 8.17 -23.48 -29.95
N ILE A 414 7.08 -22.96 -30.51
CA ILE A 414 6.38 -23.60 -31.62
C ILE A 414 6.97 -23.11 -32.93
N ASP A 415 7.92 -23.86 -33.48
CA ASP A 415 8.63 -23.51 -34.73
C ASP A 415 7.71 -23.49 -35.97
N ALA A 416 6.54 -24.13 -35.89
CA ALA A 416 5.51 -24.09 -36.93
C ALA A 416 4.75 -22.75 -37.00
N PHE A 417 4.95 -21.85 -36.03
CA PHE A 417 4.37 -20.51 -36.04
C PHE A 417 5.31 -19.54 -36.76
N ASP A 418 4.91 -19.12 -37.96
CA ASP A 418 5.61 -18.12 -38.76
C ASP A 418 5.65 -16.77 -38.01
N LYS A 419 6.78 -16.48 -37.37
CA LYS A 419 6.96 -15.24 -36.61
C LYS A 419 6.90 -14.03 -37.56
N PRO A 420 6.19 -12.94 -37.19
CA PRO A 420 6.12 -11.75 -38.02
C PRO A 420 7.51 -11.11 -38.19
N SER A 421 7.80 -10.66 -39.41
CA SER A 421 9.05 -9.94 -39.75
C SER A 421 9.18 -8.58 -39.06
N THR A 422 8.05 -7.93 -38.79
CA THR A 422 7.97 -6.64 -38.10
C THR A 422 7.45 -6.83 -36.67
N THR A 423 7.92 -6.02 -35.72
CA THR A 423 7.53 -6.12 -34.31
C THR A 423 6.03 -5.91 -34.11
N ALA A 424 5.36 -6.89 -33.49
CA ALA A 424 3.94 -6.81 -33.22
C ALA A 424 3.59 -5.72 -32.19
N ARG A 425 2.48 -5.00 -32.42
CA ARG A 425 1.96 -3.93 -31.55
C ARG A 425 1.15 -4.49 -30.38
N THR A 426 0.29 -5.47 -30.65
CA THR A 426 -0.54 -6.19 -29.68
C THR A 426 -0.93 -7.56 -30.23
N CYS A 427 -1.35 -8.48 -29.36
CA CYS A 427 -1.86 -9.81 -29.73
C CYS A 427 -2.94 -10.30 -28.74
N THR A 428 -3.84 -11.17 -29.19
CA THR A 428 -4.84 -11.82 -28.34
C THR A 428 -5.26 -13.20 -28.88
N TYR A 429 -5.80 -14.05 -28.01
CA TYR A 429 -6.55 -15.25 -28.41
C TYR A 429 -8.05 -14.94 -28.52
N SER A 430 -8.77 -15.73 -29.32
CA SER A 430 -10.22 -15.86 -29.22
C SER A 430 -10.63 -16.50 -27.89
N GLN A 431 -11.88 -16.30 -27.45
CA GLN A 431 -12.35 -16.84 -26.15
C GLN A 431 -12.40 -18.38 -26.14
N ASP A 432 -12.60 -19.01 -27.30
CA ASP A 432 -12.53 -20.46 -27.51
C ASP A 432 -11.10 -21.00 -27.67
N GLY A 433 -10.09 -20.12 -27.74
CA GLY A 433 -8.67 -20.46 -27.91
C GLY A 433 -8.27 -21.00 -29.28
N ARG A 434 -9.23 -21.13 -30.22
CA ARG A 434 -9.02 -21.66 -31.57
C ARG A 434 -8.20 -20.72 -32.46
N LEU A 435 -8.34 -19.41 -32.27
CA LEU A 435 -7.68 -18.40 -33.09
C LEU A 435 -6.76 -17.52 -32.25
N PHE A 436 -5.66 -17.10 -32.85
CA PHE A 436 -4.71 -16.15 -32.32
C PHE A 436 -4.55 -15.00 -33.31
N ALA A 437 -4.73 -13.76 -32.88
CA ALA A 437 -4.59 -12.58 -33.73
C ALA A 437 -3.52 -11.63 -33.20
N TYR A 438 -2.77 -11.02 -34.12
CA TYR A 438 -1.76 -10.02 -33.81
C TYR A 438 -1.73 -8.88 -34.82
N ILE A 439 -1.22 -7.73 -34.39
CA ILE A 439 -1.12 -6.51 -35.20
C ILE A 439 0.34 -6.21 -35.52
N ILE A 440 0.64 -6.01 -36.79
CA ILE A 440 1.89 -5.40 -37.28
C ILE A 440 1.56 -4.08 -38.03
N PRO A 441 2.55 -3.21 -38.35
CA PRO A 441 2.26 -1.94 -39.03
C PRO A 441 1.46 -2.05 -40.34
N GLU A 442 1.59 -3.18 -41.02
CA GLU A 442 0.96 -3.54 -42.30
C GLU A 442 -0.51 -3.95 -42.14
N GLY A 443 -0.92 -4.46 -40.98
CA GLY A 443 -2.29 -4.94 -40.76
C GLY A 443 -2.45 -5.90 -39.58
N VAL A 444 -3.60 -6.58 -39.56
CA VAL A 444 -3.94 -7.61 -38.57
C VAL A 444 -3.92 -8.99 -39.21
N TYR A 445 -3.32 -9.95 -38.53
CA TYR A 445 -3.19 -11.33 -38.98
C TYR A 445 -3.89 -12.25 -37.98
N ILE A 446 -4.72 -13.14 -38.50
CA ILE A 446 -5.47 -14.15 -37.74
C ILE A 446 -4.88 -15.51 -38.09
N VAL A 447 -4.44 -16.23 -37.08
CA VAL A 447 -3.75 -17.52 -37.16
C VAL A 447 -4.58 -18.57 -36.43
N ASP A 448 -4.69 -19.77 -37.02
CA ASP A 448 -5.28 -20.91 -36.33
C ASP A 448 -4.29 -21.41 -35.26
N ALA A 449 -4.73 -21.45 -34.01
CA ALA A 449 -3.87 -21.71 -32.86
C ALA A 449 -3.51 -23.20 -32.66
N GLY A 450 -3.98 -24.11 -33.54
CA GLY A 450 -3.61 -25.53 -33.55
C GLY A 450 -2.75 -25.93 -34.75
N THR A 451 -2.93 -25.30 -35.91
CA THR A 451 -2.14 -25.52 -37.14
C THR A 451 -1.08 -24.47 -37.39
N PHE A 452 -1.12 -23.35 -36.66
CA PHE A 452 -0.19 -22.22 -36.68
C PHE A 452 -0.09 -21.46 -38.01
N LYS A 453 -1.05 -21.68 -38.92
CA LYS A 453 -1.13 -21.01 -40.22
C LYS A 453 -2.05 -19.80 -40.17
N VAL A 454 -1.71 -18.78 -40.94
CA VAL A 454 -2.57 -17.62 -41.19
C VAL A 454 -3.86 -18.10 -41.87
N VAL A 455 -5.00 -17.84 -41.23
CA VAL A 455 -6.35 -18.08 -41.74
C VAL A 455 -6.86 -16.87 -42.51
N GLN A 456 -6.58 -15.67 -42.00
CA GLN A 456 -7.04 -14.41 -42.59
C GLN A 456 -6.04 -13.29 -42.30
N ALA A 457 -5.86 -12.39 -43.26
CA ALA A 457 -5.15 -11.11 -43.10
C ALA A 457 -6.10 -9.93 -43.39
N ILE A 458 -5.91 -8.83 -42.67
CA ILE A 458 -6.66 -7.57 -42.82
C ILE A 458 -5.62 -6.47 -42.97
N GLU A 459 -5.34 -6.09 -44.21
CA GLU A 459 -4.26 -5.16 -44.61
C GLU A 459 -4.65 -3.68 -44.40
N VAL A 460 -5.13 -3.35 -43.21
CA VAL A 460 -5.43 -1.97 -42.81
C VAL A 460 -4.32 -1.46 -41.90
N PRO A 461 -3.52 -0.46 -42.35
CA PRO A 461 -2.42 0.06 -41.56
C PRO A 461 -2.92 0.85 -40.34
N ASN A 462 -2.01 1.13 -39.41
CA ASN A 462 -2.24 2.01 -38.25
C ASN A 462 -3.24 1.53 -37.19
N ILE A 463 -3.80 0.32 -37.28
CA ILE A 463 -4.57 -0.29 -36.19
C ILE A 463 -3.68 -0.39 -34.92
N VAL A 464 -4.30 -0.17 -33.76
CA VAL A 464 -3.64 -0.16 -32.45
C VAL A 464 -4.20 -1.23 -31.52
N GLU A 465 -5.51 -1.43 -31.52
CA GLU A 465 -6.21 -2.41 -30.67
C GLU A 465 -7.01 -3.40 -31.52
N LEU A 466 -7.17 -4.63 -31.02
CA LEU A 466 -8.09 -5.62 -31.57
C LEU A 466 -8.82 -6.39 -30.47
N ALA A 467 -9.99 -6.95 -30.80
CA ALA A 467 -10.77 -7.81 -29.90
C ALA A 467 -11.67 -8.76 -30.68
N PHE A 468 -11.67 -10.05 -30.34
CA PHE A 468 -12.64 -11.00 -30.89
C PHE A 468 -14.01 -10.87 -30.22
N SER A 469 -15.07 -11.18 -30.97
CA SER A 469 -16.38 -11.53 -30.41
C SER A 469 -16.34 -12.91 -29.72
N PRO A 470 -17.31 -13.28 -28.87
CA PRO A 470 -17.27 -14.49 -28.03
C PRO A 470 -17.07 -15.83 -28.76
N LEU A 471 -17.67 -16.01 -29.94
CA LEU A 471 -17.52 -17.19 -30.81
C LEU A 471 -16.44 -16.99 -31.89
N ALA A 472 -15.79 -15.82 -31.87
CA ALA A 472 -14.81 -15.35 -32.85
C ALA A 472 -15.29 -15.33 -34.31
N THR A 473 -16.61 -15.17 -34.53
CA THR A 473 -17.17 -14.90 -35.87
C THR A 473 -16.74 -13.52 -36.38
N PHE A 474 -16.57 -12.57 -35.46
CA PHE A 474 -16.17 -11.19 -35.74
C PHE A 474 -14.88 -10.80 -35.03
N LEU A 475 -14.06 -10.02 -35.72
CA LEU A 475 -12.91 -9.32 -35.16
C LEU A 475 -13.20 -7.82 -35.18
N GLN A 476 -12.96 -7.17 -34.05
CA GLN A 476 -13.10 -5.74 -33.88
C GLN A 476 -11.69 -5.12 -33.91
N THR A 477 -11.53 -3.97 -34.54
CA THR A 477 -10.25 -3.26 -34.63
C THR A 477 -10.43 -1.77 -34.39
N TRP A 478 -9.47 -1.13 -33.71
CA TRP A 478 -9.48 0.31 -33.47
C TRP A 478 -8.18 0.99 -33.86
N GLU A 479 -8.33 2.06 -34.62
CA GLU A 479 -7.30 3.01 -35.05
C GLU A 479 -7.39 4.29 -34.22
N ARG A 480 -6.30 5.06 -34.14
CA ARG A 480 -6.35 6.38 -33.48
C ARG A 480 -7.28 7.33 -34.26
N PRO A 481 -8.20 8.06 -33.61
CA PRO A 481 -9.04 9.05 -34.27
C PRO A 481 -8.19 10.09 -35.00
N GLN A 482 -8.51 10.33 -36.27
CA GLN A 482 -7.89 11.36 -37.10
C GLN A 482 -8.94 12.42 -37.48
N LYS A 483 -8.48 13.61 -37.86
CA LYS A 483 -9.34 14.61 -38.49
C LYS A 483 -9.19 14.42 -39.99
N LEU A 484 -10.26 14.02 -40.66
CA LEU A 484 -10.33 14.02 -42.11
C LEU A 484 -10.60 15.46 -42.59
N GLU A 485 -10.23 15.75 -43.84
CA GLU A 485 -10.66 16.97 -44.50
C GLU A 485 -12.18 16.93 -44.80
N GLU A 486 -12.77 18.07 -45.12
CA GLU A 486 -14.23 18.24 -45.34
C GLU A 486 -15.16 17.87 -44.17
N GLY A 487 -14.63 17.70 -42.95
CA GLY A 487 -15.45 17.47 -41.75
C GLY A 487 -16.04 16.06 -41.65
N ALA A 488 -15.64 15.14 -42.53
CA ALA A 488 -15.99 13.73 -42.44
C ALA A 488 -15.49 13.12 -41.11
N GLN A 489 -16.30 12.24 -40.50
CA GLN A 489 -15.91 11.57 -39.27
C GLN A 489 -15.04 10.35 -39.58
N HIS A 490 -13.84 10.27 -38.98
CA HIS A 490 -12.98 9.10 -39.16
C HIS A 490 -13.65 7.85 -38.58
N LYS A 491 -13.91 6.84 -39.43
CA LYS A 491 -14.49 5.54 -39.06
C LYS A 491 -13.42 4.62 -38.47
N ASN A 492 -12.88 5.02 -37.31
CA ASN A 492 -11.70 4.43 -36.71
C ASN A 492 -11.97 3.15 -35.88
N LEU A 493 -13.22 2.79 -35.64
CA LEU A 493 -13.65 1.48 -35.13
C LEU A 493 -14.24 0.69 -36.30
N ARG A 494 -13.73 -0.50 -36.58
CA ARG A 494 -14.22 -1.38 -37.64
C ARG A 494 -14.49 -2.78 -37.08
N ILE A 495 -15.46 -3.46 -37.71
CA ILE A 495 -15.86 -4.83 -37.39
C ILE A 495 -15.72 -5.64 -38.67
N TRP A 496 -14.98 -6.72 -38.57
CA TRP A 496 -14.61 -7.63 -39.66
C TRP A 496 -15.23 -8.99 -39.41
N ARG A 497 -15.76 -9.64 -40.45
CA ARG A 497 -16.09 -11.07 -40.35
C ARG A 497 -14.81 -11.88 -40.51
N VAL A 498 -14.55 -12.79 -39.58
CA VAL A 498 -13.30 -13.57 -39.52
C VAL A 498 -13.20 -14.61 -40.64
N ALA A 499 -14.34 -15.11 -41.12
CA ALA A 499 -14.39 -16.18 -42.12
C ALA A 499 -14.00 -15.76 -43.55
N ASP A 500 -14.14 -14.48 -43.90
CA ASP A 500 -13.90 -13.95 -45.25
C ASP A 500 -13.12 -12.60 -45.26
N GLY A 501 -12.82 -12.04 -44.09
CA GLY A 501 -12.10 -10.77 -43.95
C GLY A 501 -12.92 -9.52 -44.30
N THR A 502 -14.24 -9.63 -44.50
CA THR A 502 -15.07 -8.50 -44.95
C THR A 502 -15.36 -7.48 -43.83
N GLU A 503 -15.29 -6.17 -44.13
CA GLU A 503 -15.75 -5.11 -43.22
C GLU A 503 -17.28 -5.12 -43.19
N VAL A 504 -17.88 -5.55 -42.08
CA VAL A 504 -19.35 -5.63 -41.93
C VAL A 504 -19.96 -4.37 -41.30
N ALA A 505 -19.18 -3.63 -40.51
CA ALA A 505 -19.60 -2.36 -39.93
C ALA A 505 -18.40 -1.48 -39.57
N SER A 506 -18.57 -0.16 -39.66
CA SER A 506 -17.55 0.81 -39.27
C SER A 506 -18.12 2.11 -38.71
N PHE A 507 -17.47 2.59 -37.64
CA PHE A 507 -17.98 3.60 -36.72
C PHE A 507 -16.88 4.57 -36.26
N THR A 508 -17.27 5.76 -35.82
CA THR A 508 -16.37 6.72 -35.17
C THR A 508 -16.39 6.54 -33.65
N GLN A 509 -15.23 6.22 -33.06
CA GLN A 509 -15.06 5.94 -31.64
C GLN A 509 -13.87 6.71 -31.06
N LYS A 510 -14.14 7.86 -30.42
CA LYS A 510 -13.10 8.77 -29.91
C LYS A 510 -12.37 8.26 -28.65
N ALA A 511 -13.09 7.59 -27.76
CA ALA A 511 -12.50 7.03 -26.54
C ALA A 511 -11.81 5.70 -26.84
N GLN A 512 -10.57 5.54 -26.35
CA GLN A 512 -9.86 4.25 -26.36
C GLN A 512 -10.31 3.36 -25.20
N GLU A 513 -10.79 3.92 -24.08
CA GLU A 513 -11.46 3.13 -23.05
C GLU A 513 -12.87 2.73 -23.51
N GLY A 514 -13.26 1.48 -23.28
CA GLY A 514 -14.55 0.95 -23.73
C GLY A 514 -14.77 1.00 -25.25
N TRP A 515 -13.68 0.95 -26.04
CA TRP A 515 -13.73 1.16 -27.48
C TRP A 515 -14.52 0.10 -28.26
N ALA A 516 -14.46 -1.16 -27.80
CA ALA A 516 -15.04 -2.32 -28.47
C ALA A 516 -16.51 -2.53 -28.07
N PRO A 517 -17.44 -2.65 -29.04
CA PRO A 517 -18.75 -3.25 -28.82
C PRO A 517 -18.72 -4.55 -28.01
N GLN A 518 -19.69 -4.71 -27.11
CA GLN A 518 -19.85 -5.89 -26.27
C GLN A 518 -20.91 -6.80 -26.91
N TYR A 519 -20.70 -8.11 -26.92
CA TYR A 519 -21.57 -9.08 -27.60
C TYR A 519 -22.20 -10.04 -26.60
N THR A 520 -23.42 -10.49 -26.87
CA THR A 520 -24.02 -11.60 -26.13
C THR A 520 -23.22 -12.89 -26.36
N ALA A 521 -23.26 -13.84 -25.43
CA ALA A 521 -22.43 -15.06 -25.48
C ALA A 521 -22.68 -15.93 -26.74
N ASN A 522 -23.87 -15.80 -27.33
CA ASN A 522 -24.31 -16.45 -28.57
C ASN A 522 -24.19 -15.54 -29.82
N GLU A 523 -23.63 -14.33 -29.69
CA GLU A 523 -23.53 -13.30 -30.74
C GLU A 523 -24.86 -12.89 -31.41
N SER A 524 -26.01 -13.14 -30.77
CA SER A 524 -27.32 -12.70 -31.31
C SER A 524 -27.49 -11.18 -31.28
N GLN A 525 -26.81 -10.49 -30.37
CA GLN A 525 -26.84 -9.03 -30.24
C GLN A 525 -25.44 -8.47 -29.91
N ALA A 526 -25.16 -7.27 -30.40
CA ALA A 526 -24.00 -6.48 -30.01
C ALA A 526 -24.46 -5.09 -29.52
N ILE A 527 -23.88 -4.61 -28.43
CA ILE A 527 -24.17 -3.30 -27.84
C ILE A 527 -22.99 -2.33 -27.99
N ARG A 528 -23.30 -1.06 -28.24
CA ARG A 528 -22.32 0.01 -28.35
C ARG A 528 -22.84 1.29 -27.67
N VAL A 529 -21.99 1.96 -26.91
CA VAL A 529 -22.34 3.23 -26.25
C VAL A 529 -21.90 4.41 -27.11
N VAL A 530 -22.83 5.33 -27.41
CA VAL A 530 -22.57 6.57 -28.16
C VAL A 530 -23.19 7.75 -27.41
N GLY A 531 -22.36 8.46 -26.64
CA GLY A 531 -22.81 9.61 -25.85
C GLY A 531 -23.75 9.20 -24.71
N GLN A 532 -25.06 9.29 -24.95
CA GLN A 532 -26.12 8.91 -24.01
C GLN A 532 -27.00 7.77 -24.54
N ASP A 533 -26.69 7.25 -25.72
CA ASP A 533 -27.43 6.15 -26.34
C ASP A 533 -26.65 4.84 -26.15
N VAL A 534 -27.33 3.81 -25.64
CA VAL A 534 -26.90 2.42 -25.79
C VAL A 534 -27.56 1.89 -27.06
N GLN A 535 -26.78 1.71 -28.12
CA GLN A 535 -27.25 1.19 -29.41
C GLN A 535 -27.10 -0.32 -29.43
N VAL A 536 -28.14 -1.03 -29.85
CA VAL A 536 -28.13 -2.49 -30.08
C VAL A 536 -28.10 -2.75 -31.58
N PHE A 537 -27.31 -3.73 -31.98
CA PHE A 537 -27.14 -4.22 -33.33
C PHE A 537 -27.41 -5.73 -33.36
N SER A 538 -27.89 -6.25 -34.49
CA SER A 538 -27.94 -7.69 -34.77
C SER A 538 -26.69 -8.07 -35.57
N PRO A 539 -25.74 -8.86 -35.01
CA PRO A 539 -24.52 -9.24 -35.74
C PRO A 539 -24.78 -10.10 -36.98
N ALA A 540 -25.95 -10.76 -37.06
CA ALA A 540 -26.40 -11.45 -38.26
C ALA A 540 -26.75 -10.50 -39.41
N GLU A 541 -27.10 -9.23 -39.11
CA GLU A 541 -27.69 -8.28 -40.05
C GLU A 541 -27.17 -6.84 -39.83
N TRP A 542 -25.83 -6.69 -39.77
CA TRP A 542 -25.17 -5.39 -39.56
C TRP A 542 -25.66 -4.26 -40.49
N GLU A 543 -26.07 -4.61 -41.71
CA GLU A 543 -26.62 -3.69 -42.72
C GLU A 543 -27.89 -2.95 -42.27
N LYS A 544 -28.70 -3.54 -41.37
CA LYS A 544 -29.89 -2.89 -40.79
C LYS A 544 -29.54 -1.76 -39.82
N GLY A 545 -28.27 -1.67 -39.39
CA GLY A 545 -27.81 -0.69 -38.42
C GLY A 545 -28.36 -0.96 -37.02
N VAL A 546 -28.82 0.10 -36.35
CA VAL A 546 -29.31 0.05 -34.97
C VAL A 546 -30.71 -0.59 -34.95
N VAL A 547 -30.83 -1.78 -34.36
CA VAL A 547 -32.10 -2.53 -34.27
C VAL A 547 -32.94 -2.09 -33.07
N ASP A 548 -32.30 -1.66 -32.00
CA ASP A 548 -32.93 -1.13 -30.78
C ASP A 548 -31.98 -0.15 -30.07
N LYS A 549 -32.50 0.73 -29.21
CA LYS A 549 -31.70 1.73 -28.50
C LYS A 549 -32.27 2.08 -27.12
N LEU A 550 -31.39 2.33 -26.16
CA LEU A 550 -31.76 2.92 -24.86
C LEU A 550 -31.17 4.32 -24.71
N ARG A 551 -32.03 5.34 -24.58
CA ARG A 551 -31.59 6.69 -24.20
C ARG A 551 -31.47 6.80 -22.68
N VAL A 552 -30.28 7.08 -22.18
CA VAL A 552 -30.03 7.27 -20.75
C VAL A 552 -29.32 8.60 -20.50
N GLU A 553 -30.04 9.57 -19.92
CA GLU A 553 -29.41 10.83 -19.54
C GLU A 553 -28.40 10.61 -18.41
N GLY A 554 -27.18 11.15 -18.56
CA GLY A 554 -26.10 10.99 -17.57
C GLY A 554 -25.36 9.65 -17.65
N LEU A 555 -25.59 8.87 -18.70
CA LEU A 555 -24.86 7.64 -19.00
C LEU A 555 -23.33 7.84 -18.88
N THR A 556 -22.69 6.97 -18.10
CA THR A 556 -21.25 7.02 -17.81
C THR A 556 -20.54 5.72 -18.20
N SER A 557 -21.12 4.56 -17.90
CA SER A 557 -20.58 3.25 -18.34
C SER A 557 -21.69 2.20 -18.49
N VAL A 558 -21.42 1.14 -19.27
CA VAL A 558 -22.33 0.00 -19.50
C VAL A 558 -21.55 -1.31 -19.48
N SER A 559 -22.14 -2.35 -18.88
CA SER A 559 -21.61 -3.71 -18.88
C SER A 559 -22.70 -4.72 -19.21
N LEU A 560 -22.49 -5.50 -20.27
CA LEU A 560 -23.32 -6.62 -20.69
C LEU A 560 -23.09 -7.84 -19.80
N SER A 561 -24.16 -8.50 -19.37
CA SER A 561 -24.08 -9.77 -18.65
C SER A 561 -23.63 -10.90 -19.60
N PRO A 562 -22.79 -11.86 -19.14
CA PRO A 562 -22.40 -13.03 -19.92
C PRO A 562 -23.51 -14.11 -20.01
N ALA A 563 -24.75 -13.80 -19.62
CA ALA A 563 -25.86 -14.75 -19.63
C ALA A 563 -26.16 -15.24 -21.05
N ALA A 564 -26.18 -16.57 -21.23
CA ALA A 564 -26.55 -17.21 -22.50
C ALA A 564 -28.07 -17.20 -22.77
N GLN A 565 -28.89 -16.92 -21.75
CA GLN A 565 -30.35 -16.81 -21.83
C GLN A 565 -30.79 -15.53 -21.13
N ASN A 566 -31.69 -14.76 -21.74
CA ASN A 566 -32.19 -13.47 -21.25
C ASN A 566 -31.05 -12.49 -20.89
N PRO A 567 -30.24 -12.06 -21.86
CA PRO A 567 -29.08 -11.22 -21.60
C PRO A 567 -29.52 -9.83 -21.09
N THR A 568 -28.83 -9.34 -20.06
CA THR A 568 -29.13 -8.05 -19.41
C THR A 568 -27.95 -7.09 -19.51
N ILE A 569 -28.22 -5.79 -19.46
CA ILE A 569 -27.20 -4.74 -19.37
C ILE A 569 -27.28 -4.02 -18.03
N ALA A 570 -26.14 -3.84 -17.36
CA ALA A 570 -26.00 -2.92 -16.25
C ALA A 570 -25.52 -1.56 -16.78
N VAL A 571 -26.23 -0.49 -16.40
CA VAL A 571 -26.04 0.87 -16.89
C VAL A 571 -25.73 1.78 -15.71
N PHE A 572 -24.58 2.46 -15.71
CA PHE A 572 -24.20 3.44 -14.69
C PHE A 572 -24.53 4.87 -15.13
N ILE A 573 -25.21 5.60 -14.25
CA ILE A 573 -25.56 7.02 -14.36
C ILE A 573 -24.83 7.75 -13.23
N GLY A 574 -23.89 8.64 -13.55
CA GLY A 574 -23.11 9.40 -12.56
C GLY A 574 -23.92 10.53 -11.89
N GLU A 575 -23.40 11.07 -10.77
CA GLU A 575 -24.02 12.20 -10.07
C GLU A 575 -24.19 13.44 -10.97
N LYS A 576 -25.38 14.04 -11.00
CA LYS A 576 -25.65 15.21 -11.86
C LYS A 576 -26.70 16.14 -11.24
N LYS A 577 -26.40 17.45 -11.17
CA LYS A 577 -27.33 18.50 -10.67
C LYS A 577 -28.00 18.17 -9.32
N GLY A 578 -27.30 17.49 -8.41
CA GLY A 578 -27.83 17.07 -7.11
C GLY A 578 -28.60 15.74 -7.12
N ALA A 579 -28.85 15.14 -8.28
CA ALA A 579 -29.33 13.77 -8.36
C ALA A 579 -28.18 12.79 -8.03
N PRO A 580 -28.42 11.79 -7.16
CA PRO A 580 -27.44 10.77 -6.80
C PRO A 580 -27.15 9.81 -7.96
N ALA A 581 -25.96 9.21 -7.96
CA ALA A 581 -25.59 8.22 -8.96
C ALA A 581 -26.50 6.99 -8.87
N THR A 582 -26.75 6.32 -10.00
CA THR A 582 -27.70 5.21 -10.09
C THR A 582 -27.21 4.15 -11.07
N VAL A 583 -27.37 2.87 -10.70
CA VAL A 583 -27.28 1.75 -11.63
C VAL A 583 -28.68 1.26 -11.96
N ARG A 584 -28.93 1.04 -13.24
CA ARG A 584 -30.13 0.35 -13.74
C ARG A 584 -29.71 -0.92 -14.47
N ILE A 585 -30.43 -2.02 -14.25
CA ILE A 585 -30.28 -3.25 -15.01
C ILE A 585 -31.49 -3.38 -15.92
N HIS A 586 -31.27 -3.46 -17.24
CA HIS A 586 -32.32 -3.64 -18.24
C HIS A 586 -32.18 -5.02 -18.89
N SER A 587 -33.30 -5.67 -19.20
CA SER A 587 -33.29 -6.81 -20.13
C SER A 587 -33.11 -6.30 -21.55
N LEU A 588 -32.30 -6.98 -22.37
CA LEU A 588 -32.18 -6.63 -23.79
C LEU A 588 -33.42 -7.02 -24.61
N ASP A 589 -34.25 -7.93 -24.10
CA ASP A 589 -35.52 -8.30 -24.75
C ASP A 589 -36.61 -7.23 -24.57
N THR A 590 -36.45 -6.34 -23.59
CA THR A 590 -37.40 -5.26 -23.26
C THR A 590 -36.64 -3.98 -22.88
N LEU A 591 -35.78 -3.50 -23.78
CA LEU A 591 -34.76 -2.51 -23.47
C LEU A 591 -35.32 -1.15 -23.01
N GLU A 592 -36.27 -0.57 -23.77
CA GLU A 592 -37.01 0.64 -23.41
C GLU A 592 -38.01 0.43 -22.25
N GLY A 593 -38.19 -0.82 -21.79
CA GLY A 593 -39.04 -1.17 -20.66
C GLY A 593 -38.51 -0.68 -19.31
N ALA A 594 -39.30 -0.88 -18.27
CA ALA A 594 -38.87 -0.62 -16.90
C ALA A 594 -37.63 -1.46 -16.56
N PRO A 595 -36.63 -0.90 -15.85
CA PRO A 595 -35.45 -1.65 -15.45
C PRO A 595 -35.85 -2.82 -14.53
N ALA A 596 -35.26 -4.00 -14.78
CA ALA A 596 -35.44 -5.20 -13.97
C ALA A 596 -34.89 -5.03 -12.55
N SER A 597 -33.89 -4.15 -12.38
CA SER A 597 -33.34 -3.76 -11.08
C SER A 597 -32.81 -2.33 -11.14
N GLN A 598 -32.96 -1.57 -10.05
CA GLN A 598 -32.36 -0.24 -9.93
C GLN A 598 -31.81 -0.04 -8.51
N LYS A 599 -30.59 0.50 -8.41
CA LYS A 599 -29.97 0.90 -7.15
C LYS A 599 -29.38 2.29 -7.25
N THR A 600 -29.58 3.09 -6.21
CA THR A 600 -29.03 4.45 -6.10
C THR A 600 -27.88 4.47 -5.10
N PHE A 601 -26.86 5.27 -5.40
CA PHE A 601 -25.60 5.39 -4.68
C PHE A 601 -25.33 6.86 -4.36
N TYR A 602 -24.88 7.14 -3.14
CA TYR A 602 -24.38 8.45 -2.75
C TYR A 602 -22.85 8.42 -2.77
N LYS A 603 -22.20 9.48 -3.27
CA LYS A 603 -20.74 9.59 -3.44
C LYS A 603 -20.12 8.55 -4.39
N ALA A 604 -20.75 8.30 -5.54
CA ALA A 604 -20.19 7.41 -6.55
C ALA A 604 -19.91 8.17 -7.86
N ASP A 605 -18.62 8.45 -8.12
CA ASP A 605 -18.17 9.10 -9.36
C ASP A 605 -17.94 8.07 -10.48
N LYS A 606 -17.48 6.86 -10.10
CA LYS A 606 -17.17 5.74 -11.00
C LYS A 606 -17.79 4.44 -10.48
N ALA A 607 -18.15 3.55 -11.41
CA ALA A 607 -18.58 2.19 -11.11
C ALA A 607 -17.88 1.17 -12.03
N VAL A 608 -17.37 0.10 -11.43
CA VAL A 608 -16.81 -1.07 -12.12
C VAL A 608 -17.71 -2.27 -11.85
N PHE A 609 -18.10 -2.95 -12.93
CA PHE A 609 -18.97 -4.12 -12.89
C PHE A 609 -18.15 -5.41 -13.05
N LYS A 610 -18.39 -6.41 -12.20
CA LYS A 610 -17.98 -7.80 -12.45
C LYS A 610 -19.21 -8.71 -12.33
N TRP A 611 -19.68 -9.23 -13.45
CA TRP A 611 -20.73 -10.25 -13.49
C TRP A 611 -20.19 -11.62 -13.08
N ASN A 612 -21.05 -12.47 -12.50
CA ASN A 612 -20.76 -13.89 -12.41
C ASN A 612 -20.91 -14.58 -13.79
N ALA A 613 -20.33 -15.77 -13.96
CA ALA A 613 -20.31 -16.45 -15.27
C ALA A 613 -21.71 -16.80 -15.82
N THR A 614 -22.71 -16.95 -14.94
CA THR A 614 -24.11 -17.17 -15.35
C THR A 614 -24.86 -15.88 -15.72
N GLY A 615 -24.30 -14.70 -15.45
CA GLY A 615 -24.95 -13.39 -15.63
C GLY A 615 -26.15 -13.13 -14.72
N THR A 616 -26.33 -13.91 -13.65
CA THR A 616 -27.45 -13.77 -12.68
C THR A 616 -27.16 -12.73 -11.60
N TYR A 617 -25.89 -12.51 -11.26
CA TYR A 617 -25.46 -11.59 -10.21
C TYR A 617 -24.32 -10.71 -10.70
N VAL A 618 -24.29 -9.46 -10.21
CA VAL A 618 -23.25 -8.48 -10.51
C VAL A 618 -22.69 -7.89 -9.22
N LEU A 619 -21.36 -7.86 -9.14
CA LEU A 619 -20.63 -7.06 -8.16
C LEU A 619 -20.37 -5.68 -8.74
N ILE A 620 -20.74 -4.64 -7.99
CA ILE A 620 -20.61 -3.24 -8.38
C ILE A 620 -19.67 -2.57 -7.40
N PHE A 621 -18.46 -2.28 -7.85
CA PHE A 621 -17.48 -1.50 -7.10
C PHE A 621 -17.64 -0.02 -7.47
N THR A 622 -18.00 0.81 -6.49
CA THR A 622 -18.15 2.26 -6.67
C THR A 622 -17.02 3.01 -6.00
N GLN A 623 -16.48 4.03 -6.66
CA GLN A 623 -15.41 4.88 -6.16
C GLN A 623 -15.78 6.37 -6.28
N THR A 624 -15.45 7.15 -5.25
CA THR A 624 -15.33 8.62 -5.30
C THR A 624 -13.88 9.01 -5.58
N ASP A 625 -13.62 10.04 -6.38
CA ASP A 625 -12.24 10.51 -6.63
C ASP A 625 -11.74 11.47 -5.53
N VAL A 626 -12.60 12.37 -5.03
CA VAL A 626 -12.31 13.29 -3.91
C VAL A 626 -13.59 13.53 -3.12
N ASP A 627 -13.59 13.29 -1.80
CA ASP A 627 -14.75 13.67 -0.98
C ASP A 627 -14.82 15.20 -0.87
N LYS A 628 -15.97 15.78 -1.27
CA LYS A 628 -16.31 17.20 -1.13
C LYS A 628 -16.20 17.69 0.33
N SER A 629 -16.18 16.78 1.32
CA SER A 629 -15.91 17.07 2.74
C SER A 629 -14.44 17.31 3.10
N ASN A 630 -13.50 17.11 2.16
CA ASN A 630 -12.06 17.30 2.31
C ASN A 630 -11.39 16.42 3.41
N LYS A 631 -12.07 15.33 3.84
CA LYS A 631 -11.59 14.41 4.89
C LYS A 631 -10.72 13.26 4.37
N SER A 632 -10.86 12.86 3.10
CA SER A 632 -10.10 11.78 2.48
C SER A 632 -9.51 12.25 1.14
N TYR A 633 -8.19 12.12 1.01
CA TYR A 633 -7.45 12.39 -0.24
C TYR A 633 -7.56 11.25 -1.27
N TYR A 634 -8.11 10.09 -0.88
CA TYR A 634 -8.24 8.89 -1.70
C TYR A 634 -9.70 8.53 -2.00
N GLY A 635 -10.64 9.42 -1.68
CA GLY A 635 -12.07 9.21 -1.84
C GLY A 635 -12.66 8.17 -0.88
N GLU A 636 -13.78 7.57 -1.30
CA GLU A 636 -14.49 6.49 -0.61
C GLU A 636 -14.68 5.33 -1.62
N THR A 637 -14.53 4.08 -1.17
CA THR A 637 -14.70 2.88 -2.01
C THR A 637 -15.70 1.92 -1.39
N ASN A 638 -16.70 1.50 -2.17
CA ASN A 638 -17.78 0.62 -1.71
C ASN A 638 -18.02 -0.51 -2.70
N LEU A 639 -18.40 -1.69 -2.19
CA LEU A 639 -18.77 -2.85 -3.00
C LEU A 639 -20.22 -3.23 -2.72
N TYR A 640 -20.98 -3.43 -3.78
CA TYR A 640 -22.37 -3.85 -3.74
C TYR A 640 -22.57 -5.14 -4.53
N PHE A 641 -23.56 -5.91 -4.13
CA PHE A 641 -24.00 -7.14 -4.77
C PHE A 641 -25.44 -6.93 -5.21
N LEU A 642 -25.73 -7.10 -6.51
CA LEU A 642 -27.08 -7.02 -7.06
C LEU A 642 -27.41 -8.27 -7.86
N SER A 643 -28.66 -8.72 -7.78
CA SER A 643 -29.26 -9.64 -8.75
C SER A 643 -29.72 -8.92 -10.01
N ALA A 644 -29.52 -9.57 -11.16
CA ALA A 644 -30.03 -9.11 -12.46
C ALA A 644 -31.55 -8.93 -12.47
N LYS A 645 -32.27 -9.73 -11.66
CA LYS A 645 -33.73 -9.73 -11.57
C LYS A 645 -34.31 -8.77 -10.53
N GLY A 646 -33.45 -8.10 -9.75
CA GLY A 646 -33.90 -7.18 -8.69
C GLY A 646 -34.49 -7.84 -7.44
N ASP A 647 -34.43 -9.17 -7.32
CA ASP A 647 -34.92 -9.93 -6.15
C ASP A 647 -34.00 -9.89 -4.93
N PHE A 648 -32.74 -9.46 -5.10
CA PHE A 648 -31.77 -9.30 -4.02
C PHE A 648 -30.75 -8.20 -4.34
N ASP A 649 -30.54 -7.29 -3.38
CA ASP A 649 -29.49 -6.29 -3.41
C ASP A 649 -28.88 -6.07 -2.02
N CYS A 650 -27.57 -5.84 -1.94
CA CYS A 650 -26.86 -5.70 -0.67
C CYS A 650 -25.58 -4.86 -0.84
N ARG A 651 -25.17 -4.14 0.21
CA ARG A 651 -23.79 -3.60 0.33
C ARG A 651 -22.94 -4.67 1.01
N VAL A 652 -21.82 -5.05 0.40
CA VAL A 652 -20.89 -5.99 1.02
C VAL A 652 -20.27 -5.31 2.24
N THR A 653 -20.58 -5.81 3.43
CA THR A 653 -20.04 -5.29 4.69
C THR A 653 -18.60 -5.76 4.87
N LEU A 654 -17.67 -4.81 4.86
CA LEU A 654 -16.24 -5.04 5.02
C LEU A 654 -15.82 -4.52 6.40
N ASP A 655 -15.32 -5.41 7.25
CA ASP A 655 -15.02 -5.14 8.66
C ASP A 655 -13.68 -4.39 8.88
N LYS A 656 -12.82 -4.39 7.86
CA LYS A 656 -11.53 -3.70 7.85
C LYS A 656 -11.59 -2.44 7.00
N GLU A 657 -11.33 -1.32 7.66
CA GLU A 657 -11.29 0.01 7.03
C GLU A 657 -10.11 0.15 6.05
N GLY A 658 -10.36 0.80 4.91
CA GLY A 658 -9.40 1.07 3.85
C GLY A 658 -9.94 0.73 2.46
N PRO A 659 -9.12 0.84 1.41
CA PRO A 659 -9.54 0.59 0.03
C PRO A 659 -9.78 -0.89 -0.23
N ILE A 660 -10.57 -1.18 -1.27
CA ILE A 660 -10.67 -2.52 -1.86
C ILE A 660 -9.59 -2.63 -2.93
N HIS A 661 -8.70 -3.61 -2.81
CA HIS A 661 -7.57 -3.80 -3.73
C HIS A 661 -7.95 -4.64 -4.94
N ASP A 662 -8.68 -5.74 -4.71
CA ASP A 662 -9.22 -6.61 -5.76
C ASP A 662 -10.43 -7.40 -5.24
N PHE A 663 -11.28 -7.84 -6.14
CA PHE A 663 -12.46 -8.65 -5.86
C PHE A 663 -12.79 -9.50 -7.09
N THR A 664 -13.15 -10.76 -6.92
CA THR A 664 -13.41 -11.63 -8.07
C THR A 664 -14.42 -12.74 -7.77
N TRP A 665 -15.20 -13.11 -8.77
CA TRP A 665 -16.10 -14.26 -8.71
C TRP A 665 -15.32 -15.56 -8.83
N SER A 666 -15.77 -16.58 -8.10
CA SER A 666 -15.42 -17.96 -8.39
C SER A 666 -16.10 -18.37 -9.70
N PRO A 667 -15.41 -19.06 -10.64
CA PRO A 667 -16.00 -19.45 -11.93
C PRO A 667 -17.31 -20.26 -11.80
N ASN A 668 -17.47 -21.01 -10.71
CA ASN A 668 -18.71 -21.72 -10.36
C ASN A 668 -19.92 -20.80 -10.06
N SER A 669 -19.73 -19.48 -10.02
CA SER A 669 -20.74 -18.44 -9.79
C SER A 669 -21.45 -18.47 -8.42
N LYS A 670 -20.96 -19.27 -7.46
CA LYS A 670 -21.59 -19.48 -6.13
C LYS A 670 -20.99 -18.66 -4.99
N GLU A 671 -19.83 -18.06 -5.23
CA GLU A 671 -19.07 -17.32 -4.23
C GLU A 671 -18.15 -16.31 -4.92
N PHE A 672 -17.69 -15.33 -4.15
CA PHE A 672 -16.71 -14.35 -4.59
C PHE A 672 -15.74 -14.06 -3.44
N GLY A 673 -14.51 -13.67 -3.79
CA GLY A 673 -13.51 -13.24 -2.81
C GLY A 673 -13.22 -11.75 -2.96
N VAL A 674 -12.90 -11.09 -1.83
CA VAL A 674 -12.59 -9.65 -1.76
C VAL A 674 -11.32 -9.47 -0.93
N ILE A 675 -10.38 -8.65 -1.44
CA ILE A 675 -9.20 -8.17 -0.70
C ILE A 675 -9.38 -6.69 -0.39
N TYR A 676 -9.33 -6.31 0.88
CA TYR A 676 -9.70 -4.96 1.34
C TYR A 676 -9.00 -4.52 2.61
N GLY A 677 -9.10 -3.22 2.88
CA GLY A 677 -8.53 -2.56 4.06
C GLY A 677 -7.10 -2.09 3.84
N TYR A 678 -6.61 -1.27 4.76
CA TYR A 678 -5.20 -0.84 4.73
C TYR A 678 -4.23 -2.02 4.90
N MET A 679 -3.08 -1.92 4.23
CA MET A 679 -2.05 -2.97 4.25
C MET A 679 -1.55 -3.24 5.67
N PRO A 680 -1.33 -4.51 6.09
CA PRO A 680 -1.60 -5.75 5.33
C PRO A 680 -3.10 -5.98 5.12
N ALA A 681 -3.57 -6.13 3.87
CA ALA A 681 -4.99 -6.21 3.55
C ALA A 681 -5.61 -7.54 4.03
N LYS A 682 -6.92 -7.50 4.36
CA LYS A 682 -7.70 -8.68 4.72
C LYS A 682 -8.29 -9.31 3.45
N ALA A 683 -8.32 -10.65 3.39
CA ALA A 683 -9.01 -11.39 2.34
C ALA A 683 -10.16 -12.23 2.91
N THR A 684 -11.34 -12.09 2.31
CA THR A 684 -12.58 -12.76 2.76
C THR A 684 -13.30 -13.39 1.57
N LEU A 685 -13.83 -14.60 1.76
CA LEU A 685 -14.76 -15.26 0.85
C LEU A 685 -16.20 -15.02 1.29
N PHE A 686 -17.07 -14.73 0.33
CA PHE A 686 -18.50 -14.52 0.52
C PHE A 686 -19.31 -15.45 -0.39
N ASP A 687 -20.47 -15.92 0.08
CA ASP A 687 -21.42 -16.67 -0.74
C ASP A 687 -22.35 -15.76 -1.56
N GLN A 688 -23.23 -16.36 -2.38
CA GLN A 688 -24.31 -15.67 -3.11
C GLN A 688 -25.29 -14.85 -2.23
N ARG A 689 -25.25 -14.98 -0.90
CA ARG A 689 -26.04 -14.18 0.04
C ARG A 689 -25.19 -13.18 0.82
N VAL A 690 -23.95 -12.93 0.37
CA VAL A 690 -23.00 -11.99 0.97
C VAL A 690 -22.63 -12.36 2.41
N ARG A 691 -22.74 -13.65 2.77
CA ARG A 691 -22.32 -14.16 4.08
C ARG A 691 -20.85 -14.55 4.02
N THR A 692 -20.07 -14.17 5.03
CA THR A 692 -18.68 -14.60 5.20
C THR A 692 -18.62 -16.13 5.28
N VAL A 693 -17.89 -16.75 4.35
CA VAL A 693 -17.65 -18.20 4.32
C VAL A 693 -16.29 -18.55 4.91
N HIS A 694 -15.29 -17.69 4.70
CA HIS A 694 -13.96 -17.83 5.29
C HIS A 694 -13.20 -16.51 5.27
N GLU A 695 -12.32 -16.31 6.23
CA GLU A 695 -11.41 -15.17 6.32
C GLU A 695 -9.98 -15.68 6.39
N PHE A 696 -9.13 -15.32 5.42
CA PHE A 696 -7.76 -15.80 5.35
C PHE A 696 -6.80 -15.04 6.29
N GLY A 697 -7.30 -14.05 7.03
CA GLY A 697 -6.50 -13.13 7.85
C GLY A 697 -6.04 -11.89 7.08
N SER A 698 -5.15 -11.10 7.70
CA SER A 698 -4.52 -9.92 7.08
C SER A 698 -3.11 -10.25 6.62
N HIS A 699 -2.81 -10.07 5.33
CA HIS A 699 -1.51 -10.34 4.72
C HIS A 699 -1.07 -9.21 3.78
N PRO A 700 0.22 -9.11 3.39
CA PRO A 700 0.67 -8.17 2.34
C PRO A 700 0.21 -8.63 0.93
N ILE A 701 -1.10 -8.60 0.68
CA ILE A 701 -1.75 -9.08 -0.55
C ILE A 701 -2.66 -8.00 -1.18
N ASN A 702 -2.76 -8.00 -2.51
CA ASN A 702 -3.58 -7.07 -3.29
C ASN A 702 -4.24 -7.69 -4.53
N PHE A 703 -4.08 -9.01 -4.75
CA PHE A 703 -4.59 -9.73 -5.91
C PHE A 703 -5.22 -11.06 -5.49
N ILE A 704 -6.40 -11.39 -6.05
CA ILE A 704 -7.10 -12.65 -5.82
C ILE A 704 -7.50 -13.31 -7.13
N SER A 705 -7.26 -14.63 -7.26
CA SER A 705 -7.64 -15.36 -8.46
C SER A 705 -7.99 -16.83 -8.19
N TYR A 706 -9.17 -17.27 -8.63
CA TYR A 706 -9.55 -18.67 -8.63
C TYR A 706 -8.97 -19.39 -9.84
N ASN A 707 -8.61 -20.66 -9.71
CA ASN A 707 -8.37 -21.49 -10.88
C ASN A 707 -9.68 -21.75 -11.66
N PRO A 708 -9.63 -22.06 -12.97
CA PRO A 708 -10.85 -22.17 -13.80
C PRO A 708 -11.89 -23.17 -13.26
N GLN A 709 -11.43 -24.22 -12.60
CA GLN A 709 -12.24 -25.28 -11.99
C GLN A 709 -12.83 -24.90 -10.61
N SER A 710 -12.58 -23.68 -10.11
CA SER A 710 -13.04 -23.19 -8.80
C SER A 710 -12.59 -24.02 -7.60
N ARG A 711 -11.49 -24.77 -7.72
CA ARG A 711 -10.95 -25.64 -6.67
C ARG A 711 -9.81 -25.00 -5.88
N LEU A 712 -9.04 -24.11 -6.50
CA LEU A 712 -7.92 -23.41 -5.87
C LEU A 712 -8.13 -21.90 -5.89
N VAL A 713 -7.66 -21.23 -4.84
CA VAL A 713 -7.66 -19.76 -4.71
C VAL A 713 -6.21 -19.30 -4.49
N ALA A 714 -5.70 -18.44 -5.36
CA ALA A 714 -4.45 -17.74 -5.16
C ALA A 714 -4.71 -16.37 -4.53
N LEU A 715 -3.98 -16.04 -3.46
CA LEU A 715 -3.89 -14.71 -2.85
C LEU A 715 -2.46 -14.22 -2.99
N ALA A 716 -2.25 -13.06 -3.60
CA ALA A 716 -0.92 -12.58 -3.93
C ALA A 716 -0.69 -11.11 -3.61
N GLY A 717 0.56 -10.75 -3.36
CA GLY A 717 1.03 -9.36 -3.21
C GLY A 717 1.95 -8.95 -4.34
N PHE A 718 1.45 -8.17 -5.30
CA PHE A 718 2.18 -7.73 -6.49
C PHE A 718 2.50 -6.22 -6.51
N GLY A 719 3.44 -5.82 -7.37
CA GLY A 719 3.92 -4.44 -7.47
C GLY A 719 4.91 -4.10 -6.36
N ASN A 720 4.52 -3.24 -5.42
CA ASN A 720 5.40 -2.78 -4.32
C ASN A 720 5.47 -3.78 -3.13
N LEU A 721 4.94 -4.98 -3.32
CA LEU A 721 4.88 -6.06 -2.33
C LEU A 721 5.86 -7.17 -2.74
N ALA A 722 6.21 -8.05 -1.81
CA ALA A 722 7.29 -9.03 -1.99
C ALA A 722 7.10 -10.07 -3.12
N GLY A 723 5.92 -10.15 -3.76
CA GLY A 723 5.64 -11.12 -4.82
C GLY A 723 5.22 -12.51 -4.33
N LYS A 724 4.93 -12.66 -3.03
CA LYS A 724 4.44 -13.93 -2.47
C LYS A 724 3.03 -14.23 -2.96
N ILE A 725 2.78 -15.49 -3.29
CA ILE A 725 1.49 -16.04 -3.72
C ILE A 725 1.16 -17.25 -2.84
N ASP A 726 0.18 -17.10 -1.95
CA ASP A 726 -0.37 -18.22 -1.18
C ASP A 726 -1.50 -18.89 -1.99
N VAL A 727 -1.42 -20.21 -2.16
CA VAL A 727 -2.45 -21.00 -2.84
C VAL A 727 -3.22 -21.81 -1.80
N TYR A 728 -4.55 -21.72 -1.81
CA TYR A 728 -5.46 -22.41 -0.88
C TYR A 728 -6.34 -23.42 -1.63
N ASP A 729 -6.61 -24.58 -1.03
CA ASP A 729 -7.64 -25.51 -1.51
C ASP A 729 -9.00 -25.00 -1.03
N ARG A 730 -9.88 -24.64 -1.96
CA ARG A 730 -11.18 -24.04 -1.65
C ARG A 730 -12.06 -24.96 -0.79
N ARG A 731 -11.95 -26.28 -0.94
CA ARG A 731 -12.80 -27.26 -0.23
C ARG A 731 -12.42 -27.40 1.24
N THR A 732 -11.12 -27.40 1.55
CA THR A 732 -10.61 -27.59 2.92
C THR A 732 -10.26 -26.27 3.60
N LEU A 733 -10.13 -25.19 2.83
CA LEU A 733 -9.60 -23.88 3.24
C LEU A 733 -8.16 -23.92 3.77
N ALA A 734 -7.49 -25.06 3.65
CA ALA A 734 -6.08 -25.21 3.99
C ALA A 734 -5.19 -24.57 2.91
N LYS A 735 -4.11 -23.92 3.35
CA LYS A 735 -3.04 -23.50 2.45
C LYS A 735 -2.33 -24.72 1.86
N VAL A 736 -2.25 -24.78 0.54
CA VAL A 736 -1.56 -25.81 -0.24
C VAL A 736 -0.06 -25.51 -0.31
N THR A 737 0.30 -24.25 -0.60
CA THR A 737 1.69 -23.83 -0.79
C THR A 737 1.84 -22.32 -0.71
N THR A 738 3.08 -21.84 -0.63
CA THR A 738 3.47 -20.45 -0.82
C THR A 738 4.52 -20.42 -1.94
N ILE A 739 4.24 -19.68 -3.01
CA ILE A 739 5.15 -19.42 -4.13
C ILE A 739 5.80 -18.05 -3.92
N ASP A 740 7.10 -17.94 -4.21
CA ASP A 740 7.84 -16.66 -4.17
C ASP A 740 8.11 -16.17 -5.60
N ALA A 741 7.30 -15.21 -6.06
CA ALA A 741 7.34 -14.66 -7.40
C ALA A 741 7.57 -13.13 -7.36
N PRO A 742 8.74 -12.67 -6.90
CA PRO A 742 9.07 -11.24 -6.82
C PRO A 742 8.96 -10.58 -8.20
N ASN A 743 8.75 -9.26 -8.20
CA ASN A 743 8.66 -8.42 -9.41
C ASN A 743 7.46 -8.74 -10.34
N THR A 744 6.59 -9.69 -9.99
CA THR A 744 5.41 -10.05 -10.78
C THR A 744 4.47 -8.86 -10.99
N THR A 745 4.10 -8.66 -12.25
CA THR A 745 3.17 -7.61 -12.72
C THR A 745 1.89 -8.17 -13.36
N TRP A 746 1.93 -9.43 -13.78
CA TRP A 746 0.85 -10.16 -14.44
C TRP A 746 0.80 -11.59 -13.91
N CYS A 747 -0.39 -12.11 -13.64
CA CYS A 747 -0.58 -13.45 -13.08
C CYS A 747 -1.84 -14.09 -13.67
N GLN A 748 -1.74 -15.33 -14.18
CA GLN A 748 -2.85 -16.03 -14.81
C GLN A 748 -2.77 -17.55 -14.57
N TRP A 749 -3.87 -18.14 -14.10
CA TRP A 749 -4.03 -19.59 -14.07
C TRP A 749 -4.07 -20.17 -15.49
N SER A 750 -3.40 -21.31 -15.67
CA SER A 750 -3.55 -22.16 -16.86
C SER A 750 -4.99 -22.69 -17.00
N PRO A 751 -5.46 -23.05 -18.22
CA PRO A 751 -6.82 -23.56 -18.43
C PRO A 751 -7.13 -24.87 -17.68
N CYS A 752 -6.12 -25.74 -17.51
CA CYS A 752 -6.23 -26.95 -16.71
C CYS A 752 -6.21 -26.70 -15.20
N GLY A 753 -5.94 -25.46 -14.76
CA GLY A 753 -5.90 -25.03 -13.37
C GLY A 753 -4.77 -25.59 -12.51
N GLN A 754 -3.82 -26.33 -13.11
CA GLN A 754 -2.69 -26.96 -12.42
C GLN A 754 -1.43 -26.08 -12.37
N PHE A 755 -1.31 -25.13 -13.30
CA PHE A 755 -0.18 -24.20 -13.39
C PHE A 755 -0.61 -22.76 -13.21
N LEU A 756 0.26 -21.96 -12.63
CA LEU A 756 0.14 -20.52 -12.47
C LEU A 756 1.27 -19.85 -13.25
N LEU A 757 0.93 -18.99 -14.22
CA LEU A 757 1.88 -18.17 -14.95
C LEU A 757 2.02 -16.83 -14.25
N THR A 758 3.25 -16.45 -13.94
CA THR A 758 3.61 -15.12 -13.44
C THR A 758 4.56 -14.45 -14.43
N ALA A 759 4.36 -13.17 -14.72
CA ALA A 759 5.24 -12.45 -15.62
C ALA A 759 5.53 -11.01 -15.17
N THR A 760 6.72 -10.56 -15.55
CA THR A 760 7.21 -9.21 -15.32
C THR A 760 7.18 -8.45 -16.66
N LEU A 761 6.29 -7.46 -16.76
CA LEU A 761 5.95 -6.77 -18.00
C LEU A 761 6.45 -5.32 -17.99
N SER A 762 7.14 -4.96 -19.07
CA SER A 762 7.45 -3.60 -19.45
C SER A 762 6.20 -2.89 -20.01
N PRO A 763 6.05 -1.57 -19.84
CA PRO A 763 7.01 -0.64 -19.22
C PRO A 763 6.90 -0.55 -17.69
N ARG A 764 6.02 -1.32 -17.04
CA ARG A 764 5.75 -1.21 -15.58
C ARG A 764 6.98 -1.56 -14.75
N LEU A 765 7.71 -2.60 -15.15
CA LEU A 765 9.03 -2.92 -14.60
C LEU A 765 9.95 -3.41 -15.73
N ARG A 766 11.22 -2.97 -15.70
CA ARG A 766 12.26 -3.23 -16.72
C ARG A 766 13.42 -4.10 -16.19
N VAL A 767 13.16 -4.87 -15.13
CA VAL A 767 14.12 -5.74 -14.45
C VAL A 767 13.43 -7.08 -14.24
N ASP A 768 14.14 -8.18 -14.42
CA ASP A 768 13.62 -9.56 -14.38
C ASP A 768 12.42 -9.81 -15.32
N ASN A 769 12.38 -9.13 -16.46
CA ASN A 769 11.36 -9.34 -17.48
C ASN A 769 11.39 -10.78 -18.03
N GLY A 770 10.20 -11.34 -18.22
CA GLY A 770 10.04 -12.74 -18.57
C GLY A 770 8.81 -13.41 -17.98
N VAL A 771 8.69 -14.69 -18.28
CA VAL A 771 7.61 -15.60 -17.86
C VAL A 771 8.20 -16.65 -16.91
N LYS A 772 7.49 -16.93 -15.82
CA LYS A 772 7.76 -18.06 -14.91
C LYS A 772 6.46 -18.85 -14.73
N ILE A 773 6.53 -20.17 -14.86
CA ILE A 773 5.37 -21.07 -14.74
C ILE A 773 5.59 -21.97 -13.54
N TRP A 774 4.69 -21.86 -12.57
CA TRP A 774 4.71 -22.59 -11.31
C TRP A 774 3.65 -23.68 -11.33
N HIS A 775 3.93 -24.85 -10.75
CA HIS A 775 2.89 -25.81 -10.43
C HIS A 775 2.10 -25.35 -9.21
N CYS A 776 0.81 -25.70 -9.15
CA CYS A 776 -0.11 -25.31 -8.06
C CYS A 776 0.30 -25.78 -6.65
N THR A 777 1.25 -26.72 -6.55
CA THR A 777 1.83 -27.19 -5.29
C THR A 777 3.12 -26.44 -4.88
N GLY A 778 3.63 -25.51 -5.70
CA GLY A 778 4.77 -24.66 -5.36
C GLY A 778 5.96 -24.69 -6.33
N PRO A 779 6.41 -25.86 -6.85
CA PRO A 779 7.61 -25.94 -7.67
C PRO A 779 7.56 -25.08 -8.94
N LEU A 780 8.67 -24.42 -9.25
CA LEU A 780 8.90 -23.74 -10.52
C LEU A 780 9.15 -24.78 -11.62
N VAL A 781 8.35 -24.74 -12.69
CA VAL A 781 8.38 -25.74 -13.77
C VAL A 781 9.10 -25.22 -15.00
N HIS A 782 8.90 -23.94 -15.37
CA HIS A 782 9.48 -23.35 -16.57
C HIS A 782 9.80 -21.85 -16.38
N VAL A 783 10.83 -21.39 -17.08
CA VAL A 783 11.31 -20.00 -17.11
C VAL A 783 11.64 -19.58 -18.55
N GLN A 784 11.19 -18.40 -18.96
CA GLN A 784 11.62 -17.73 -20.19
C GLN A 784 11.92 -16.27 -19.88
N LEU A 785 13.20 -15.87 -19.94
CA LEU A 785 13.61 -14.48 -19.73
C LEU A 785 13.60 -13.72 -21.06
N GLU A 786 13.12 -12.48 -21.05
CA GLU A 786 12.99 -11.61 -22.22
C GLU A 786 13.37 -10.18 -21.80
N GLU A 787 14.17 -9.45 -22.59
CA GLU A 787 14.71 -8.14 -22.18
C GLU A 787 13.62 -7.07 -21.92
N GLU A 788 12.63 -6.99 -22.81
CA GLU A 788 11.41 -6.20 -22.60
C GLU A 788 10.19 -7.03 -23.02
N LEU A 789 9.61 -7.77 -22.08
CA LEU A 789 8.34 -8.48 -22.28
C LEU A 789 7.15 -7.51 -22.12
N TYR A 790 6.19 -7.51 -23.03
CA TYR A 790 5.04 -6.57 -23.01
C TYR A 790 3.68 -7.25 -22.80
N GLN A 791 3.46 -8.45 -23.35
CA GLN A 791 2.23 -9.22 -23.17
C GLN A 791 2.52 -10.70 -23.04
N VAL A 792 1.67 -11.41 -22.30
CA VAL A 792 1.66 -12.86 -22.20
C VAL A 792 0.22 -13.34 -21.90
N ALA A 793 -0.20 -14.44 -22.51
CA ALA A 793 -1.50 -15.04 -22.26
C ALA A 793 -1.47 -16.55 -22.51
N TRP A 794 -2.09 -17.34 -21.64
CA TRP A 794 -2.44 -18.72 -21.98
C TRP A 794 -3.43 -18.76 -23.15
N GLN A 795 -3.31 -19.76 -24.02
CA GLN A 795 -4.40 -20.17 -24.90
C GLN A 795 -5.59 -20.58 -24.02
N PRO A 796 -6.77 -19.94 -24.11
CA PRO A 796 -7.92 -20.34 -23.31
C PRO A 796 -8.52 -21.67 -23.82
N LEU A 797 -9.36 -22.30 -23.00
CA LEU A 797 -10.23 -23.39 -23.43
C LEU A 797 -11.66 -22.86 -23.62
N PRO A 798 -12.44 -23.45 -24.53
CA PRO A 798 -13.87 -23.13 -24.68
C PRO A 798 -14.64 -23.20 -23.35
N ALA A 799 -15.66 -22.35 -23.23
CA ALA A 799 -16.49 -22.30 -22.02
C ALA A 799 -17.12 -23.67 -21.72
N GLY A 800 -16.91 -24.19 -20.51
CA GLY A 800 -17.43 -25.48 -20.07
C GLY A 800 -16.63 -26.71 -20.50
N THR A 801 -15.57 -26.59 -21.30
CA THR A 801 -14.71 -27.74 -21.69
C THR A 801 -13.46 -27.90 -20.82
N ALA A 802 -13.26 -27.02 -19.83
CA ALA A 802 -12.14 -27.12 -18.90
C ALA A 802 -12.20 -28.45 -18.12
N PRO A 803 -11.10 -29.23 -18.06
CA PRO A 803 -11.11 -30.56 -17.44
C PRO A 803 -11.42 -30.45 -15.94
N ALA A 804 -12.14 -31.45 -15.40
CA ALA A 804 -12.45 -31.50 -13.98
C ALA A 804 -11.17 -31.62 -13.15
N PHE A 805 -11.03 -30.79 -12.10
CA PHE A 805 -9.87 -30.83 -11.23
C PHE A 805 -9.86 -32.11 -10.39
N ALA A 806 -8.70 -32.78 -10.30
CA ALA A 806 -8.56 -34.04 -9.59
C ALA A 806 -8.98 -33.93 -8.09
N GLN A 807 -9.49 -35.03 -7.53
CA GLN A 807 -9.95 -35.02 -6.12
C GLN A 807 -8.77 -34.76 -5.15
N THR A 808 -7.64 -35.42 -5.42
CA THR A 808 -6.32 -35.17 -4.85
C THR A 808 -5.56 -34.16 -5.70
N LEU A 809 -4.68 -33.35 -5.08
CA LEU A 809 -3.77 -32.49 -5.84
C LEU A 809 -2.87 -33.35 -6.75
N PRO A 810 -2.65 -32.97 -8.03
CA PRO A 810 -1.73 -33.68 -8.90
C PRO A 810 -0.28 -33.54 -8.40
N GLN A 811 0.57 -34.50 -8.73
CA GLN A 811 2.01 -34.39 -8.47
C GLN A 811 2.64 -33.39 -9.44
N ALA A 812 3.55 -32.55 -8.94
CA ALA A 812 4.28 -31.62 -9.79
C ALA A 812 5.10 -32.37 -10.87
N PRO A 813 5.11 -31.91 -12.13
CA PRO A 813 5.99 -32.45 -13.16
C PRO A 813 7.46 -32.11 -12.85
N ALA A 814 8.38 -32.79 -13.54
CA ALA A 814 9.80 -32.41 -13.50
C ALA A 814 10.00 -30.99 -14.08
N PRO A 815 10.89 -30.17 -13.50
CA PRO A 815 11.22 -28.85 -14.04
C PRO A 815 11.94 -28.98 -15.38
N THR A 816 11.67 -28.05 -16.30
CA THR A 816 12.36 -27.98 -17.60
C THR A 816 13.80 -27.51 -17.43
N SER A 817 14.65 -27.79 -18.41
CA SER A 817 16.06 -27.36 -18.42
C SER A 817 16.24 -25.85 -18.23
N SER A 818 15.27 -25.04 -18.68
CA SER A 818 15.28 -23.58 -18.48
C SER A 818 15.28 -23.14 -17.01
N VAL A 819 14.76 -23.94 -16.08
CA VAL A 819 14.77 -23.62 -14.63
C VAL A 819 16.21 -23.58 -14.10
N ALA A 820 17.12 -24.37 -14.67
CA ALA A 820 18.55 -24.33 -14.31
C ALA A 820 19.23 -23.00 -14.63
N LEU A 821 18.66 -22.17 -15.53
CA LEU A 821 19.16 -20.83 -15.84
C LEU A 821 18.98 -19.84 -14.67
N LEU A 822 18.09 -20.13 -13.72
CA LEU A 822 17.93 -19.37 -12.47
C LEU A 822 18.74 -19.93 -11.30
N ALA A 823 19.45 -21.05 -11.49
CA ALA A 823 20.33 -21.55 -10.44
C ALA A 823 21.45 -20.52 -10.18
N PRO A 824 21.76 -20.19 -8.91
CA PRO A 824 22.83 -19.24 -8.62
C PRO A 824 24.15 -19.77 -9.20
N ALA A 825 24.80 -18.96 -10.04
CA ALA A 825 26.13 -19.28 -10.54
C ALA A 825 27.05 -19.59 -9.35
N LYS A 826 27.84 -20.67 -9.45
CA LYS A 826 28.85 -21.00 -8.43
C LYS A 826 29.64 -19.73 -8.11
N PRO A 827 29.77 -19.33 -6.83
CA PRO A 827 30.37 -18.06 -6.47
C PRO A 827 31.79 -18.00 -7.02
N ALA A 828 32.00 -17.14 -8.02
CA ALA A 828 33.32 -16.84 -8.53
C ALA A 828 34.15 -16.25 -7.37
N ALA A 829 35.38 -16.74 -7.20
CA ALA A 829 36.23 -16.33 -6.07
C ALA A 829 36.30 -14.81 -5.96
N ALA A 830 35.90 -14.28 -4.80
CA ALA A 830 35.76 -12.85 -4.59
C ALA A 830 37.10 -12.14 -4.79
N LYS A 831 37.19 -11.30 -5.84
CA LYS A 831 38.29 -10.35 -5.96
C LYS A 831 38.18 -9.33 -4.82
N PRO A 832 39.28 -8.96 -4.14
CA PRO A 832 39.23 -8.04 -3.01
C PRO A 832 38.66 -6.68 -3.45
N ALA A 833 37.75 -6.14 -2.65
CA ALA A 833 37.07 -4.89 -2.94
C ALA A 833 38.03 -3.69 -2.86
N GLY A 834 38.31 -3.06 -3.99
CA GLY A 834 39.04 -1.80 -4.05
C GLY A 834 38.24 -0.64 -3.47
N ALA A 835 38.89 0.24 -2.70
CA ALA A 835 38.24 1.37 -2.03
C ALA A 835 37.54 2.33 -3.00
N TYR A 836 36.35 2.80 -2.62
CA TYR A 836 35.51 3.70 -3.41
C TYR A 836 36.22 5.05 -3.68
N ARG A 837 36.33 5.43 -4.96
CA ARG A 837 36.85 6.74 -5.39
C ARG A 837 35.71 7.67 -5.87
N PRO A 838 35.54 8.86 -5.28
CA PRO A 838 34.55 9.85 -5.72
C PRO A 838 34.74 10.26 -7.19
N PRO A 839 33.67 10.66 -7.90
CA PRO A 839 33.71 10.91 -9.35
C PRO A 839 34.78 11.93 -9.79
N GLY A 840 35.03 12.98 -9.00
CA GLY A 840 36.00 14.03 -9.31
C GLY A 840 37.48 13.67 -9.13
N ALA A 841 37.80 12.50 -8.56
CA ALA A 841 39.17 12.07 -8.26
C ALA A 841 39.67 10.90 -9.13
N ARG A 842 38.93 10.54 -10.19
CA ARG A 842 39.34 9.50 -11.14
C ARG A 842 40.37 10.06 -12.12
N GLY A 843 41.59 9.51 -12.12
CA GLY A 843 42.64 9.85 -13.09
C GLY A 843 43.81 10.70 -12.55
N LEU A 844 43.85 11.02 -11.26
CA LEU A 844 45.01 11.65 -10.60
C LEU A 844 45.80 10.66 -9.75
N ALA A 845 47.12 10.88 -9.65
CA ALA A 845 48.01 10.09 -8.80
C ALA A 845 47.67 10.29 -7.32
N THR A 846 47.85 9.24 -6.51
CA THR A 846 47.45 9.24 -5.09
C THR A 846 48.53 9.94 -4.26
N PRO A 847 48.21 10.99 -3.47
CA PRO A 847 49.18 11.68 -2.62
C PRO A 847 49.83 10.73 -1.60
N SER A 848 51.10 10.96 -1.28
CA SER A 848 51.90 10.09 -0.40
C SER A 848 51.31 9.89 1.00
N ILE A 849 50.54 10.86 1.51
CA ILE A 849 49.86 10.79 2.81
C ILE A 849 48.68 9.78 2.85
N PHE A 850 48.24 9.28 1.69
CA PHE A 850 47.18 8.27 1.56
C PHE A 850 47.69 6.91 1.04
N LYS A 851 49.01 6.75 0.88
CA LYS A 851 49.63 5.46 0.55
C LYS A 851 49.84 4.64 1.82
N ARG A 852 49.63 3.33 1.73
CA ARG A 852 50.06 2.37 2.74
C ARG A 852 51.57 2.11 2.62
N GLU A 853 52.17 1.58 3.68
CA GLU A 853 53.62 1.29 3.75
C GLU A 853 54.08 0.34 2.62
N ASP A 854 53.27 -0.66 2.27
CA ASP A 854 53.48 -1.61 1.16
C ASP A 854 53.40 -0.97 -0.24
N GLU A 855 52.84 0.25 -0.35
CA GLU A 855 52.83 1.06 -1.58
C GLU A 855 53.83 2.25 -1.53
N GLY A 856 54.70 2.31 -0.51
CA GLY A 856 55.68 3.39 -0.31
C GLY A 856 55.15 4.59 0.47
N GLY A 857 54.16 4.39 1.35
CA GLY A 857 53.79 5.34 2.41
C GLY A 857 54.82 5.39 3.54
N ALA A 858 54.83 6.48 4.32
CA ALA A 858 55.77 6.65 5.43
C ALA A 858 55.42 5.75 6.63
N ALA A 859 56.43 5.12 7.23
CA ALA A 859 56.24 4.11 8.27
C ALA A 859 55.77 4.69 9.62
N TYR A 860 54.77 4.07 10.24
CA TYR A 860 54.23 4.47 11.54
C TYR A 860 54.89 3.69 12.70
N VAL A 861 55.84 4.33 13.39
CA VAL A 861 56.51 3.75 14.57
C VAL A 861 55.69 4.02 15.83
N SER A 862 55.11 2.96 16.42
CA SER A 862 54.40 3.04 17.70
C SER A 862 55.36 2.83 18.88
N SER A 863 55.60 3.87 19.67
CA SER A 863 56.32 3.77 20.94
C SER A 863 55.38 3.39 22.08
N ASN A 864 55.50 2.15 22.56
CA ASN A 864 54.78 1.66 23.73
C ASN A 864 55.19 2.42 25.01
N GLY A 865 54.21 2.85 25.81
CA GLY A 865 54.42 3.43 27.14
C GLY A 865 53.64 2.69 28.21
N THR A 866 54.29 1.75 28.90
CA THR A 866 53.73 1.03 30.06
C THR A 866 53.98 1.82 31.35
N SER A 867 53.03 1.82 32.29
CA SER A 867 53.12 2.59 33.55
C SER A 867 53.78 1.81 34.69
N THR A 868 54.74 2.41 35.41
CA THR A 868 55.10 2.04 36.80
C THR A 868 55.54 3.25 37.65
N ASN A 869 55.27 3.15 38.95
CA ASN A 869 55.38 4.17 40.02
C ASN A 869 56.76 4.83 40.20
N HIS A 870 56.80 6.12 40.61
CA HIS A 870 57.20 6.60 41.96
C HIS A 870 57.20 8.17 42.07
N PRO A 871 57.27 8.80 43.27
CA PRO A 871 56.82 10.18 43.49
C PRO A 871 57.90 11.30 43.44
N GLN A 872 57.42 12.55 43.25
CA GLN A 872 57.89 13.89 43.72
C GLN A 872 59.31 14.03 44.35
N PRO A 873 60.06 15.15 44.13
CA PRO A 873 59.51 16.51 44.31
C PRO A 873 60.14 17.74 43.56
N TYR A 874 59.50 18.88 43.76
CA TYR A 874 60.05 20.26 43.90
C TYR A 874 60.32 21.18 42.69
N ARG A 875 59.99 22.46 42.94
CA ARG A 875 60.09 23.70 42.12
C ARG A 875 61.55 24.26 42.12
N PRO A 876 61.88 25.49 41.62
CA PRO A 876 61.14 26.46 40.76
C PRO A 876 61.98 27.05 39.58
N GLY A 877 61.30 27.77 38.66
CA GLY A 877 61.71 29.17 38.40
C GLY A 877 62.31 29.58 37.03
N ARG A 878 61.54 30.43 36.35
CA ARG A 878 61.94 31.78 35.86
C ARG A 878 62.88 31.92 34.64
N GLY A 879 62.34 32.53 33.59
CA GLY A 879 63.03 33.58 32.81
C GLY A 879 63.51 33.18 31.42
N GLY A 880 63.06 33.91 30.39
CA GLY A 880 63.49 33.71 28.99
C GLY A 880 62.45 34.27 28.02
N GLY A 881 62.56 35.57 27.73
CA GLY A 881 61.60 36.31 26.90
C GLY A 881 61.72 36.09 25.38
N PRO A 882 61.00 36.89 24.58
CA PRO A 882 60.52 36.46 23.27
C PRO A 882 61.21 37.13 22.07
N ARG A 883 61.09 36.51 20.88
CA ARG A 883 60.60 37.10 19.59
C ARG A 883 61.19 36.37 18.37
N HIS A 884 60.32 35.90 17.48
CA HIS A 884 60.27 36.47 16.13
C HIS A 884 58.86 36.30 15.53
N VAL A 885 58.31 37.38 14.97
CA VAL A 885 56.97 37.46 14.33
C VAL A 885 57.09 38.54 13.25
N PRO A 886 56.87 38.22 11.96
CA PRO A 886 55.68 38.71 11.26
C PRO A 886 55.09 37.72 10.24
N GLY A 887 53.77 37.81 9.95
CA GLY A 887 53.18 37.03 8.84
C GLY A 887 51.65 36.94 8.78
N ALA A 888 50.93 37.11 9.90
CA ALA A 888 49.47 37.22 9.88
C ALA A 888 49.01 38.64 9.50
N PRO A 889 47.92 38.74 8.72
CA PRO A 889 46.91 39.78 8.97
C PRO A 889 45.62 39.18 9.55
N SER A 890 44.93 39.99 10.36
CA SER A 890 43.58 39.74 10.90
C SER A 890 42.63 40.89 10.45
N PRO A 891 41.36 41.08 10.89
CA PRO A 891 40.27 41.30 9.91
C PRO A 891 39.47 42.64 10.01
N GLY A 892 38.68 42.91 8.95
CA GLY A 892 37.59 43.91 8.88
C GLY A 892 37.97 45.28 8.27
N PRO A 893 37.02 46.15 7.84
CA PRO A 893 35.54 46.04 7.81
C PRO A 893 34.90 46.27 6.41
N SER A 894 33.55 46.32 6.31
CA SER A 894 32.76 46.73 5.12
C SER A 894 32.99 48.21 4.75
N PRO A 895 32.90 48.69 3.47
CA PRO A 895 31.70 48.57 2.59
C PRO A 895 31.94 48.46 1.05
N SER A 896 30.85 48.49 0.27
CA SER A 896 30.75 48.56 -1.22
C SER A 896 31.31 49.88 -1.83
N PRO A 897 31.74 49.99 -3.14
CA PRO A 897 31.00 49.53 -4.34
C PRO A 897 31.82 48.96 -5.55
N LYS A 898 31.12 48.71 -6.68
CA LYS A 898 31.56 48.25 -8.04
C LYS A 898 32.55 49.26 -8.74
N PRO A 899 33.18 49.01 -9.93
CA PRO A 899 32.92 47.95 -10.95
C PRO A 899 34.13 47.30 -11.71
N GLY A 900 33.85 46.28 -12.56
CA GLY A 900 34.49 46.14 -13.89
C GLY A 900 35.39 44.92 -14.20
N GLN A 901 34.96 44.09 -15.19
CA GLN A 901 35.71 43.27 -16.21
C GLN A 901 36.95 42.41 -15.78
N GLY A 902 37.22 41.19 -16.29
CA GLY A 902 36.55 40.32 -17.26
C GLY A 902 37.37 39.02 -17.57
N LYS A 903 36.78 38.07 -18.33
CA LYS A 903 37.31 36.94 -19.19
C LYS A 903 38.83 36.56 -19.12
N LYS A 904 39.30 35.31 -19.35
CA LYS A 904 38.75 34.07 -19.98
C LYS A 904 39.62 32.80 -19.67
N LYS A 905 39.17 31.62 -20.13
CA LYS A 905 39.81 30.28 -20.02
C LYS A 905 40.93 29.96 -21.02
N GLY A 906 41.74 28.94 -20.71
CA GLY A 906 42.40 27.98 -21.64
C GLY A 906 43.65 27.32 -21.02
N LYS A 907 44.21 26.17 -21.43
CA LYS A 907 43.79 24.96 -22.19
C LYS A 907 44.97 23.93 -22.03
N LYS A 908 44.88 22.74 -22.65
CA LYS A 908 45.95 21.72 -22.93
C LYS A 908 46.11 20.57 -21.93
N ASP A 909 46.68 19.41 -22.29
CA ASP A 909 46.62 18.53 -23.50
C ASP A 909 47.24 17.17 -23.07
N LYS A 910 47.10 16.09 -23.87
CA LYS A 910 47.75 14.78 -23.61
C LYS A 910 48.32 14.14 -24.88
N GLU A 911 49.55 13.64 -24.79
CA GLU A 911 50.23 12.72 -25.72
C GLU A 911 50.32 11.33 -25.03
N LYS A 912 49.89 10.22 -25.66
CA LYS A 912 50.52 9.37 -26.71
C LYS A 912 51.63 8.42 -26.21
N GLN A 913 51.40 7.11 -26.37
CA GLN A 913 52.33 6.20 -27.05
C GLN A 913 51.63 4.87 -27.45
N GLU A 914 52.17 4.20 -28.47
CA GLU A 914 51.56 3.15 -29.30
C GLU A 914 52.35 1.82 -29.22
N VAL A 915 51.72 0.69 -29.62
CA VAL A 915 52.40 -0.48 -30.23
C VAL A 915 51.45 -1.11 -31.28
N VAL A 916 52.00 -1.60 -32.41
CA VAL A 916 51.33 -2.11 -33.65
C VAL A 916 52.01 -3.46 -34.01
N VAL A 917 51.48 -4.48 -34.71
CA VAL A 917 51.02 -4.71 -36.13
C VAL A 917 50.53 -6.19 -36.23
N PRO A 918 49.99 -6.74 -37.36
CA PRO A 918 49.53 -6.16 -38.65
C PRO A 918 48.13 -6.66 -39.15
N GLU A 919 47.79 -6.24 -40.38
CA GLU A 919 46.50 -6.35 -41.13
C GLU A 919 46.49 -7.53 -42.16
N PRO A 920 45.37 -7.86 -42.87
CA PRO A 920 44.86 -7.04 -44.01
C PRO A 920 43.32 -6.89 -44.17
N GLU A 921 42.96 -5.89 -45.00
CA GLU A 921 41.64 -5.37 -45.46
C GLU A 921 40.73 -6.35 -46.27
N PRO A 922 39.41 -6.06 -46.56
CA PRO A 922 38.87 -4.76 -47.03
C PRO A 922 37.43 -4.27 -46.66
N GLU A 923 37.31 -2.93 -46.57
CA GLU A 923 36.24 -2.00 -47.07
C GLU A 923 34.69 -2.22 -46.80
N PRO A 924 33.80 -1.19 -46.96
CA PRO A 924 33.13 -0.62 -45.78
C PRO A 924 31.57 -0.57 -45.81
N ALA A 925 30.97 -0.15 -44.68
CA ALA A 925 29.53 0.13 -44.52
C ALA A 925 29.28 1.48 -43.78
N PRO A 926 28.11 2.12 -43.93
CA PRO A 926 27.99 3.59 -43.86
C PRO A 926 27.77 4.21 -42.47
N ALA A 927 27.97 5.53 -42.40
CA ALA A 927 27.97 6.33 -41.17
C ALA A 927 26.59 6.52 -40.50
N ALA A 928 26.60 6.60 -39.16
CA ALA A 928 25.45 6.91 -38.33
C ALA A 928 25.22 8.44 -38.14
N PRO A 929 24.01 8.90 -37.75
CA PRO A 929 23.68 10.33 -37.66
C PRO A 929 24.30 11.03 -36.45
N ALA A 930 24.64 12.32 -36.61
CA ALA A 930 25.24 13.15 -35.56
C ALA A 930 24.25 13.59 -34.45
N GLU A 931 24.77 13.79 -33.23
CA GLU A 931 24.00 14.31 -32.09
C GLU A 931 23.58 15.79 -32.27
N PRO A 932 22.43 16.22 -31.70
CA PRO A 932 21.94 17.59 -31.82
C PRO A 932 22.64 18.57 -30.86
N ASP A 933 22.98 19.75 -31.39
CA ASP A 933 23.68 20.83 -30.70
C ASP A 933 23.00 21.28 -29.38
N PRO A 934 23.74 21.35 -28.25
CA PRO A 934 23.21 21.85 -26.98
C PRO A 934 22.72 23.31 -26.99
N ALA A 935 23.19 24.17 -27.91
CA ALA A 935 22.69 25.54 -28.03
C ALA A 935 21.25 25.58 -28.57
N ALA A 936 20.97 24.84 -29.66
CA ALA A 936 19.61 24.69 -30.20
C ALA A 936 18.61 24.15 -29.15
N LYS A 937 19.04 23.24 -28.27
CA LYS A 937 18.23 22.71 -27.16
C LYS A 937 17.89 23.78 -26.11
N LYS A 938 18.79 24.74 -25.85
CA LYS A 938 18.53 25.87 -24.95
C LYS A 938 17.57 26.89 -25.57
N ILE A 939 17.80 27.28 -26.82
CA ILE A 939 16.92 28.22 -27.55
C ILE A 939 15.49 27.70 -27.53
N ARG A 940 15.26 26.44 -27.95
CA ARG A 940 13.93 25.79 -27.93
C ARG A 940 13.25 25.78 -26.55
N ASN A 941 14.01 25.75 -25.46
CA ASN A 941 13.48 25.78 -24.11
C ASN A 941 13.12 27.21 -23.66
N LEU A 942 13.88 28.23 -24.05
CA LEU A 942 13.58 29.63 -23.76
C LEU A 942 12.38 30.12 -24.58
N SER A 943 12.28 29.78 -25.87
CA SER A 943 11.09 30.10 -26.70
C SER A 943 9.81 29.49 -26.13
N LYS A 944 9.87 28.27 -25.58
CA LYS A 944 8.73 27.65 -24.86
C LYS A 944 8.33 28.43 -23.61
N LYS A 945 9.28 28.95 -22.84
CA LYS A 945 8.99 29.79 -21.66
C LYS A 945 8.30 31.10 -22.05
N LEU A 946 8.77 31.77 -23.12
CA LEU A 946 8.13 32.99 -23.62
C LEU A 946 6.70 32.75 -24.07
N LYS A 947 6.44 31.68 -24.83
CA LYS A 947 5.06 31.32 -25.24
C LYS A 947 4.13 31.10 -24.04
N ALA A 948 4.61 30.46 -22.98
CA ALA A 948 3.83 30.28 -21.75
C ALA A 948 3.57 31.60 -20.99
N ILE A 949 4.47 32.58 -21.10
CA ILE A 949 4.27 33.93 -20.54
C ILE A 949 3.24 34.71 -21.35
N ASP A 950 3.25 34.61 -22.68
CA ASP A 950 2.24 35.24 -23.54
C ASP A 950 0.83 34.66 -23.28
N GLU A 951 0.71 33.35 -23.05
CA GLU A 951 -0.54 32.71 -22.62
C GLU A 951 -1.02 33.22 -21.25
N LEU A 952 -0.13 33.49 -20.30
CA LEU A 952 -0.47 34.10 -19.01
C LEU A 952 -0.91 35.57 -19.16
N LYS A 953 -0.25 36.35 -20.01
CA LYS A 953 -0.67 37.73 -20.35
C LYS A 953 -2.05 37.76 -21.00
N GLN A 954 -2.36 36.81 -21.89
CA GLN A 954 -3.68 36.69 -22.49
C GLN A 954 -4.78 36.29 -21.48
N LYS A 955 -4.44 35.63 -20.38
CA LYS A 955 -5.38 35.37 -19.26
C LYS A 955 -5.59 36.63 -18.42
N LEU A 956 -4.51 37.33 -18.08
CA LEU A 956 -4.59 38.62 -17.37
C LEU A 956 -5.42 39.65 -18.15
N ALA A 957 -5.24 39.74 -19.47
CA ALA A 957 -6.01 40.61 -20.36
C ALA A 957 -7.49 40.21 -20.50
N ARG A 958 -7.86 38.97 -20.14
CA ARG A 958 -9.25 38.48 -20.05
C ARG A 958 -9.88 38.70 -18.67
N GLY A 959 -9.13 39.26 -17.71
CA GLY A 959 -9.60 39.51 -16.34
C GLY A 959 -9.44 38.34 -15.37
N ASP A 960 -8.74 37.27 -15.78
CA ASP A 960 -8.46 36.13 -14.90
C ASP A 960 -7.51 36.55 -13.76
N LYS A 961 -7.82 36.15 -12.52
CA LYS A 961 -6.90 36.33 -11.37
C LYS A 961 -5.72 35.36 -11.49
N LEU A 962 -4.51 35.90 -11.59
CA LEU A 962 -3.27 35.13 -11.59
C LEU A 962 -2.67 35.00 -10.18
N GLU A 963 -1.96 33.90 -9.94
CA GLU A 963 -1.20 33.70 -8.70
C GLU A 963 0.08 34.56 -8.66
N VAL A 964 0.60 34.85 -7.46
CA VAL A 964 1.85 35.61 -7.27
C VAL A 964 3.03 34.99 -8.04
N THR A 965 3.10 33.65 -8.10
CA THR A 965 4.14 32.93 -8.85
C THR A 965 3.98 33.00 -10.37
N GLN A 966 2.77 33.33 -10.86
CA GLN A 966 2.49 33.55 -12.28
C GLN A 966 2.81 34.99 -12.67
N MET A 967 2.54 35.96 -11.79
CA MET A 967 2.97 37.35 -11.96
C MET A 967 4.50 37.47 -12.04
N GLN A 968 5.23 36.79 -11.14
CA GLN A 968 6.71 36.73 -11.17
C GLN A 968 7.27 36.15 -12.49
N LYS A 969 6.55 35.24 -13.16
CA LYS A 969 6.95 34.72 -14.48
C LYS A 969 6.77 35.75 -15.60
N ILE A 970 5.75 36.60 -15.50
CA ILE A 970 5.55 37.73 -16.42
C ILE A 970 6.65 38.79 -16.21
N GLU A 971 7.03 39.07 -14.97
CA GLU A 971 8.12 40.00 -14.64
C GLU A 971 9.49 39.53 -15.18
N ALA A 972 9.78 38.22 -15.12
CA ALA A 972 11.02 37.61 -15.61
C ALA A 972 11.15 37.57 -17.15
N GLU A 973 10.13 37.95 -17.91
CA GLU A 973 10.10 37.89 -19.38
C GLU A 973 11.27 38.67 -20.03
N ASN A 974 11.57 39.87 -19.52
CA ASN A 974 12.61 40.73 -20.09
C ASN A 974 14.01 40.14 -19.93
N GLU A 975 14.25 39.32 -18.91
CA GLU A 975 15.50 38.59 -18.76
C GLU A 975 15.56 37.40 -19.73
N ILE A 976 14.46 36.66 -19.87
CA ILE A 976 14.36 35.52 -20.81
C ILE A 976 14.52 35.97 -22.27
N ARG A 977 13.93 37.11 -22.67
CA ARG A 977 14.12 37.70 -24.01
C ARG A 977 15.57 38.11 -24.25
N LYS A 978 16.27 38.66 -23.24
CA LYS A 978 17.70 39.00 -23.32
C LYS A 978 18.60 37.76 -23.40
N GLU A 979 18.29 36.71 -22.65
CA GLU A 979 19.03 35.44 -22.71
C GLU A 979 18.84 34.74 -24.06
N LEU A 980 17.62 34.75 -24.61
CA LEU A 980 17.32 34.24 -25.95
C LEU A 980 18.14 34.97 -27.03
N ALA A 981 18.04 36.31 -27.08
CA ALA A 981 18.76 37.12 -28.06
C ALA A 981 20.30 36.97 -27.95
N ALA A 982 20.82 36.80 -26.73
CA ALA A 982 22.24 36.56 -26.50
C ALA A 982 22.71 35.17 -26.97
N LEU A 983 21.82 34.17 -27.04
CA LEU A 983 22.09 32.84 -27.57
C LEU A 983 21.87 32.75 -29.08
N GLU A 984 20.85 33.43 -29.61
CA GLU A 984 20.61 33.55 -31.06
C GLU A 984 21.72 34.35 -31.77
N ALA A 985 22.39 35.27 -31.07
CA ALA A 985 23.60 35.95 -31.57
C ALA A 985 24.92 35.15 -31.37
N GLN A 986 24.84 33.91 -30.86
CA GLN A 986 25.99 33.00 -30.67
C GLN A 986 25.86 31.70 -31.48
N ALA A 987 24.72 31.49 -32.13
CA ALA A 987 24.46 30.42 -33.10
C ALA A 987 24.63 30.95 -34.53
#